data_AF-A0A414HD91-F1
#
_entry.id   AF-A0A414HD91-F1
#
_cell.length_a   1.000
_cell.length_b   1.000
_cell.length_c   1.000
_cell.angle_alpha   90.00
_cell.angle_beta   90.00
_cell.angle_gamma   90.00
#
_symmetry.space_group_name_H-M   'P 1'
#
loop_
_entity.id
_entity.type
_entity.pdbx_description
1 polymer ?
#
loop_
_entity_poly.entity_id
_entity_poly.type
_entity_poly.pdbx_seq_one_letter_code
_entity_poly.pdbx_strand_id
1 'polypeptide(L)'
;MTTQSRMQQIDTLANYPMGTKPDSFRLIKKTFKSGEPMKTKIICFIAFVSYTFYLTAGDIYVSPYGNDNAAGTRQSPLQTLEQAIKQAREWRRLQSPETTGGINILLEEGIYPQYKSLFIRPEDSGTTDSPTRITAVPNARVVLSGGVPVTDWEQGCKDTRIPETLRNKIWVAEAPRMGNRILETRQMWVNGTKAQRAAQFPDGVMERMIDFNPEEETITIPTPQTAGLNAASQVEMIVHQRWAIAILRVKEMITEGANTIVRFHDPESRLEFAHPWPQPVIDGEKGNSTFCLVNALELLDQPGEWYQDYPSGRIYYYPRPHEDMTKAQVIIPALETLLTISGTLERPVRNIYFQNISFEHTSWMRLSYQGHVTLQGGFHLLDAYRLPIPGLPEKAELENQAWIGRPEAAIQIKCGNNINFNHCTFQHLAATGVDYERAVSTSIVENCHFTDIGGTALLVGTFPDEGFETHVPYTPFHEQELCTGITIRNNLIEEVTNEDWGGVGIGAGYVKNIHIVHNEVCHVNYSGICVGWGWTLLESGMSGNRIEANYVHHFARRLYDAGGLYTLSNQPGSVMRNNRIEHLIDAPYATNDRAFYIYFDEATDGYTVENNWCPSERFDSNRPGPHNVWKKNGPQVDESIKQKAGRVAVGGVSQPRIIIKTK
;
A
#
# COMPACT_ATOMS: atom_id res chain seq x y z
N MET A 1 8.50 62.04 -19.33
CA MET A 1 7.64 62.49 -20.44
C MET A 1 6.30 61.76 -20.26
N THR A 2 5.29 62.31 -19.56
CA THR A 2 4.20 63.19 -20.10
C THR A 2 3.63 62.62 -21.41
N THR A 3 2.33 62.31 -21.59
CA THR A 3 1.04 62.94 -21.19
C THR A 3 -0.06 61.94 -21.64
N GLN A 4 -1.05 61.49 -20.87
CA GLN A 4 -2.28 62.10 -20.35
C GLN A 4 -3.36 62.59 -21.36
N SER A 5 -4.58 62.02 -21.18
CA SER A 5 -5.92 62.64 -21.34
C SER A 5 -6.50 62.75 -22.77
N ARG A 6 -7.81 62.68 -23.10
CA ARG A 6 -9.16 62.90 -22.50
C ARG A 6 -10.18 62.09 -23.37
N MET A 7 -11.29 61.50 -22.93
CA MET A 7 -12.48 61.92 -22.16
C MET A 7 -13.45 62.88 -22.88
N GLN A 8 -14.67 62.39 -23.20
CA GLN A 8 -16.02 63.04 -23.23
C GLN A 8 -16.97 62.09 -23.99
N GLN A 9 -18.04 61.46 -23.48
CA GLN A 9 -19.13 61.77 -22.51
C GLN A 9 -20.29 62.55 -23.13
N ILE A 10 -21.52 62.25 -22.65
CA ILE A 10 -22.77 63.09 -22.62
C ILE A 10 -23.73 62.84 -23.82
N ASP A 11 -25.06 62.64 -23.75
CA ASP A 11 -26.19 62.94 -22.82
C ASP A 11 -27.42 62.04 -23.17
N THR A 12 -28.22 61.44 -22.27
CA THR A 12 -29.32 61.88 -21.35
C THR A 12 -30.73 62.13 -21.92
N LEU A 13 -31.73 61.75 -21.09
CA LEU A 13 -33.11 62.27 -20.83
C LEU A 13 -34.11 61.09 -20.71
N ALA A 14 -34.70 60.68 -19.56
CA ALA A 14 -35.32 61.32 -18.38
C ALA A 14 -36.76 61.85 -18.59
N ASN A 15 -37.67 61.44 -17.67
CA ASN A 15 -38.96 62.04 -17.19
C ASN A 15 -40.07 60.97 -17.03
N TYR A 16 -40.97 60.88 -16.03
CA TYR A 16 -41.43 61.62 -14.82
C TYR A 16 -42.51 60.70 -14.14
N PRO A 17 -43.24 61.02 -13.02
CA PRO A 17 -42.99 61.87 -11.85
C PRO A 17 -43.37 61.23 -10.47
N MET A 18 -43.07 62.00 -9.40
CA MET A 18 -43.42 61.81 -7.99
C MET A 18 -44.89 62.06 -7.61
N GLY A 19 -45.33 61.56 -6.43
CA GLY A 19 -46.33 62.27 -5.62
C GLY A 19 -47.07 61.49 -4.49
N THR A 20 -46.75 61.85 -3.23
CA THR A 20 -47.64 61.96 -2.03
C THR A 20 -47.98 60.75 -1.12
N LYS A 21 -47.51 60.84 0.14
CA LYS A 21 -48.15 60.40 1.43
C LYS A 21 -49.16 61.50 1.88
N PRO A 22 -49.99 61.37 2.96
CA PRO A 22 -49.93 60.46 4.12
C PRO A 22 -51.30 59.90 4.58
N ASP A 23 -51.34 58.91 5.50
CA ASP A 23 -52.09 59.09 6.76
C ASP A 23 -51.81 58.00 7.81
N SER A 24 -52.24 58.33 9.01
CA SER A 24 -51.83 57.91 10.34
C SER A 24 -52.74 56.82 10.97
N PHE A 25 -52.44 56.45 12.23
CA PHE A 25 -53.15 55.58 13.22
C PHE A 25 -52.42 54.25 13.51
N ARG A 26 -52.17 53.82 14.76
CA ARG A 26 -52.33 54.38 16.11
C ARG A 26 -51.55 53.44 17.05
N LEU A 27 -50.53 53.95 17.74
CA LEU A 27 -49.80 53.22 18.78
C LEU A 27 -50.58 53.34 20.09
N ILE A 28 -50.98 52.23 20.71
CA ILE A 28 -51.63 52.22 22.02
C ILE A 28 -50.55 52.49 23.08
N LYS A 29 -50.60 53.68 23.68
CA LYS A 29 -49.96 54.00 24.97
C LYS A 29 -50.81 53.37 26.08
N LYS A 30 -50.19 52.53 26.92
CA LYS A 30 -50.62 52.37 28.32
C LYS A 30 -49.52 52.96 29.22
N THR A 31 -49.92 54.02 29.89
CA THR A 31 -49.27 54.68 31.02
C THR A 31 -49.21 53.74 32.22
N PHE A 32 -48.08 53.68 32.92
CA PHE A 32 -48.04 53.39 34.35
C PHE A 32 -47.10 54.37 35.04
N LYS A 33 -47.65 55.07 36.04
CA LYS A 33 -46.94 55.98 36.93
C LYS A 33 -46.23 55.19 38.04
N SER A 34 -45.04 55.72 38.36
CA SER A 34 -44.20 55.62 39.55
C SER A 34 -44.77 55.04 40.85
N GLY A 35 -43.98 54.15 41.46
CA GLY A 35 -44.03 53.76 42.87
C GLY A 35 -43.09 52.57 43.15
N GLU A 36 -41.84 52.84 43.51
CA GLU A 36 -40.85 51.87 44.03
C GLU A 36 -41.26 51.25 45.40
N PRO A 37 -40.60 50.19 45.96
CA PRO A 37 -39.29 49.63 45.59
C PRO A 37 -39.18 48.09 45.46
N MET A 38 -38.24 47.67 44.59
CA MET A 38 -37.19 46.68 44.84
C MET A 38 -37.56 45.28 45.37
N LYS A 39 -37.68 44.28 44.47
CA LYS A 39 -37.29 42.88 44.73
C LYS A 39 -36.70 42.21 43.48
N THR A 40 -35.37 42.25 43.42
CA THR A 40 -34.37 41.30 42.90
C THR A 40 -34.83 39.99 42.26
N LYS A 41 -35.66 40.00 41.21
CA LYS A 41 -35.89 38.85 40.33
C LYS A 41 -36.33 39.34 38.96
N ILE A 42 -35.42 39.76 38.07
CA ILE A 42 -35.54 39.86 36.59
C ILE A 42 -34.20 40.44 36.04
N ILE A 43 -33.05 39.86 36.41
CA ILE A 43 -31.78 40.02 35.67
C ILE A 43 -31.07 38.65 35.64
N CYS A 44 -31.77 37.60 35.25
CA CYS A 44 -31.14 36.31 34.94
C CYS A 44 -31.77 35.60 33.72
N PHE A 45 -32.82 36.16 33.10
CA PHE A 45 -33.54 35.47 32.01
C PHE A 45 -33.21 35.98 30.60
N ILE A 46 -32.38 37.03 30.47
CA ILE A 46 -31.84 37.51 29.17
C ILE A 46 -30.32 37.27 29.07
N ALA A 47 -29.66 36.85 30.15
CA ALA A 47 -28.26 36.37 30.15
C ALA A 47 -28.15 34.83 30.05
N PHE A 48 -29.26 34.15 29.78
CA PHE A 48 -29.35 32.71 29.57
C PHE A 48 -29.92 32.38 28.18
N VAL A 49 -29.67 33.26 27.19
CA VAL A 49 -29.44 32.75 25.83
C VAL A 49 -28.05 32.16 25.90
N SER A 50 -28.03 30.88 26.25
CA SER A 50 -26.91 29.99 26.06
C SER A 50 -26.27 30.29 24.71
N TYR A 51 -25.13 30.97 24.73
CA TYR A 51 -24.06 30.75 23.78
C TYR A 51 -23.63 29.28 23.93
N THR A 52 -24.48 28.35 23.50
CA THR A 52 -23.97 27.13 22.90
C THR A 52 -23.27 27.62 21.63
N PHE A 53 -21.98 27.96 21.76
CA PHE A 53 -21.09 27.83 20.63
C PHE A 53 -21.22 26.37 20.20
N TYR A 54 -22.05 26.12 19.19
CA TYR A 54 -21.87 24.92 18.40
C TYR A 54 -20.43 25.00 17.92
N LEU A 55 -19.59 24.09 18.38
CA LEU A 55 -18.26 23.85 17.84
C LEU A 55 -18.50 23.34 16.41
N THR A 56 -18.71 24.24 15.46
CA THR A 56 -18.93 23.86 14.06
C THR A 56 -17.56 23.79 13.39
N ALA A 57 -17.11 22.56 13.14
CA ALA A 57 -15.96 22.32 12.26
C ALA A 57 -16.17 23.04 10.92
N GLY A 58 -15.11 23.63 10.37
CA GLY A 58 -15.14 24.24 9.05
C GLY A 58 -15.12 23.19 7.95
N ASP A 59 -15.98 23.34 6.95
CA ASP A 59 -16.04 22.45 5.78
C ASP A 59 -15.35 23.08 4.57
N ILE A 60 -14.53 22.29 3.88
CA ILE A 60 -13.92 22.59 2.57
C ILE A 60 -14.39 21.53 1.58
N TYR A 61 -15.11 21.93 0.54
CA TYR A 61 -15.64 21.02 -0.48
C TYR A 61 -14.69 20.93 -1.67
N VAL A 62 -14.48 19.71 -2.17
CA VAL A 62 -13.59 19.40 -3.30
C VAL A 62 -14.36 18.55 -4.32
N SER A 63 -14.31 18.94 -5.60
CA SER A 63 -15.02 18.28 -6.69
C SER A 63 -14.12 18.12 -7.91
N PRO A 64 -14.18 17.01 -8.68
CA PRO A 64 -13.43 16.89 -9.92
C PRO A 64 -13.74 18.00 -10.94
N TYR A 65 -14.92 18.62 -10.81
CA TYR A 65 -15.41 19.72 -11.64
C TYR A 65 -15.28 21.10 -10.97
N GLY A 66 -14.60 21.17 -9.82
CA GLY A 66 -14.36 22.40 -9.08
C GLY A 66 -13.29 23.31 -9.71
N ASN A 67 -12.86 24.32 -8.96
CA ASN A 67 -11.80 25.25 -9.37
C ASN A 67 -10.92 25.62 -8.18
N ASP A 68 -9.60 25.51 -8.28
CA ASP A 68 -8.69 25.80 -7.16
C ASP A 68 -8.58 27.29 -6.78
N ASN A 69 -9.16 28.18 -7.59
CA ASN A 69 -9.34 29.60 -7.25
C ASN A 69 -10.70 29.87 -6.57
N ALA A 70 -11.54 28.85 -6.39
CA ALA A 70 -12.82 28.98 -5.71
C ALA A 70 -12.64 29.10 -4.18
N ALA A 71 -13.75 29.37 -3.49
CA ALA A 71 -13.74 29.55 -2.03
C ALA A 71 -13.71 28.23 -1.24
N GLY A 72 -13.93 27.08 -1.90
CA GLY A 72 -14.04 25.78 -1.24
C GLY A 72 -15.36 25.57 -0.50
N THR A 73 -16.42 26.28 -0.89
CA THR A 73 -17.77 26.07 -0.36
C THR A 73 -18.49 25.01 -1.20
N ARG A 74 -19.60 24.46 -0.69
CA ARG A 74 -20.40 23.47 -1.43
C ARG A 74 -20.88 23.96 -2.80
N GLN A 75 -21.19 25.26 -2.93
CA GLN A 75 -21.63 25.87 -4.20
C GLN A 75 -20.45 26.27 -5.11
N SER A 76 -19.24 26.33 -4.57
CA SER A 76 -18.02 26.74 -5.27
C SER A 76 -16.84 25.90 -4.75
N PRO A 77 -16.83 24.60 -5.05
CA PRO A 77 -15.83 23.67 -4.51
C PRO A 77 -14.46 23.89 -5.16
N LEU A 78 -13.42 23.54 -4.40
CA LEU A 78 -12.06 23.43 -4.94
C LEU A 78 -11.97 22.25 -5.91
N GLN A 79 -10.96 22.24 -6.77
CA GLN A 79 -10.74 21.16 -7.71
C GLN A 79 -9.89 20.04 -7.10
N THR A 80 -8.85 20.41 -6.35
CA THR A 80 -7.84 19.47 -5.86
C THR A 80 -7.83 19.35 -4.34
N LEU A 81 -7.51 18.13 -3.87
CA LEU A 81 -7.25 17.89 -2.46
C LEU A 81 -6.02 18.67 -1.96
N GLU A 82 -5.01 18.87 -2.81
CA GLU A 82 -3.83 19.67 -2.48
C GLU A 82 -4.22 21.11 -2.08
N GLN A 83 -5.07 21.75 -2.87
CA GLN A 83 -5.54 23.10 -2.58
C GLN A 83 -6.41 23.15 -1.31
N ALA A 84 -7.22 22.12 -1.07
CA ALA A 84 -8.01 22.02 0.16
C ALA A 84 -7.15 21.89 1.41
N ILE A 85 -6.10 21.06 1.36
CA ILE A 85 -5.10 20.94 2.44
C ILE A 85 -4.41 22.28 2.66
N LYS A 86 -4.03 22.99 1.58
CA LYS A 86 -3.44 24.33 1.69
C LYS A 86 -4.39 25.34 2.33
N GLN A 87 -5.68 25.32 1.99
CA GLN A 87 -6.67 26.18 2.63
C GLN A 87 -6.82 25.86 4.11
N ALA A 88 -6.92 24.57 4.48
CA ALA A 88 -6.95 24.14 5.88
C ALA A 88 -5.70 24.60 6.65
N ARG A 89 -4.51 24.49 6.04
CA ARG A 89 -3.25 24.98 6.59
C ARG A 89 -3.29 26.48 6.86
N GLU A 90 -3.80 27.27 5.92
CA GLU A 90 -3.92 28.73 6.10
C GLU A 90 -4.92 29.10 7.19
N TRP A 91 -6.04 28.38 7.30
CA TRP A 91 -6.98 28.55 8.42
C TRP A 91 -6.30 28.29 9.77
N ARG A 92 -5.48 27.25 9.88
CA ARG A 92 -4.70 26.97 11.10
C ARG A 92 -3.67 28.07 11.38
N ARG A 93 -2.91 28.49 10.37
CA ARG A 93 -1.89 29.56 10.49
C ARG A 93 -2.50 30.88 10.96
N LEU A 94 -3.69 31.21 10.49
CA LEU A 94 -4.41 32.45 10.81
C LEU A 94 -5.31 32.34 12.05
N GLN A 95 -5.38 31.17 12.70
CA GLN A 95 -6.29 30.91 13.82
C GLN A 95 -7.75 31.22 13.47
N SER A 96 -8.15 30.81 12.27
CA SER A 96 -9.49 31.08 11.74
C SER A 96 -10.57 30.41 12.60
N PRO A 97 -11.75 31.04 12.79
CA PRO A 97 -12.86 30.43 13.53
C PRO A 97 -13.27 29.04 13.02
N GLU A 98 -13.12 28.81 11.71
CA GLU A 98 -13.39 27.54 11.00
C GLU A 98 -12.55 26.37 11.50
N THR A 99 -11.46 26.63 12.24
CA THR A 99 -10.64 25.57 12.84
C THR A 99 -11.27 24.98 14.12
N THR A 100 -12.30 25.61 14.66
CA THR A 100 -12.93 25.22 15.93
C THR A 100 -13.62 23.87 15.80
N GLY A 101 -13.20 22.86 16.58
CA GLY A 101 -13.77 21.50 16.52
C GLY A 101 -13.25 20.62 15.38
N GLY A 102 -12.37 21.16 14.52
CA GLY A 102 -11.74 20.45 13.41
C GLY A 102 -12.00 21.09 12.06
N ILE A 103 -11.37 20.54 11.02
CA ILE A 103 -11.57 20.92 9.62
C ILE A 103 -11.98 19.67 8.85
N ASN A 104 -13.10 19.72 8.14
CA ASN A 104 -13.54 18.66 7.25
C ASN A 104 -13.22 19.05 5.80
N ILE A 105 -12.48 18.20 5.10
CA ILE A 105 -12.29 18.27 3.66
C ILE A 105 -13.18 17.19 3.06
N LEU A 106 -14.22 17.62 2.35
CA LEU A 106 -15.30 16.80 1.83
C LEU A 106 -15.12 16.60 0.31
N LEU A 107 -14.84 15.37 -0.10
CA LEU A 107 -14.64 15.01 -1.50
C LEU A 107 -15.94 14.51 -2.12
N GLU A 108 -16.37 15.15 -3.20
CA GLU A 108 -17.47 14.69 -4.04
C GLU A 108 -17.08 13.46 -4.86
N GLU A 109 -18.07 12.76 -5.41
CA GLU A 109 -17.85 11.55 -6.21
C GLU A 109 -16.93 11.81 -7.41
N GLY A 110 -15.95 10.93 -7.62
CA GLY A 110 -15.13 10.91 -8.81
C GLY A 110 -13.68 10.51 -8.57
N ILE A 111 -12.90 10.64 -9.65
CA ILE A 111 -11.48 10.31 -9.69
C ILE A 111 -10.68 11.61 -9.61
N TYR A 112 -9.73 11.65 -8.68
CA TYR A 112 -8.82 12.76 -8.44
C TYR A 112 -7.41 12.34 -8.84
N PRO A 113 -7.03 12.50 -10.12
CA PRO A 113 -5.70 12.11 -10.60
C PRO A 113 -4.60 12.94 -9.92
N GLN A 114 -3.53 12.27 -9.52
CA GLN A 114 -2.34 12.85 -8.93
C GLN A 114 -1.20 12.79 -9.94
N TYR A 115 -0.50 13.91 -10.12
CA TYR A 115 0.70 14.01 -10.96
C TYR A 115 1.99 14.12 -10.13
N LYS A 116 1.85 14.18 -8.80
CA LYS A 116 2.91 14.12 -7.79
C LYS A 116 2.30 13.60 -6.48
N SER A 117 3.14 13.14 -5.55
CA SER A 117 2.68 12.78 -4.21
C SER A 117 2.07 14.00 -3.49
N LEU A 118 0.92 13.80 -2.86
CA LEU A 118 0.34 14.77 -1.94
C LEU A 118 1.19 14.81 -0.67
N PHE A 119 1.69 16.00 -0.32
CA PHE A 119 2.56 16.17 0.84
C PHE A 119 1.80 16.81 2.02
N ILE A 120 1.55 16.02 3.06
CA ILE A 120 1.06 16.49 4.35
C ILE A 120 2.23 16.65 5.31
N ARG A 121 2.35 17.84 5.89
CA ARG A 121 3.51 18.28 6.65
C ARG A 121 3.11 18.86 8.01
N PRO A 122 4.07 19.23 8.88
CA PRO A 122 3.74 19.61 10.26
C PRO A 122 2.74 20.76 10.39
N GLU A 123 2.74 21.71 9.46
CA GLU A 123 1.79 22.83 9.43
C GLU A 123 0.34 22.43 9.17
N ASP A 124 0.10 21.21 8.67
CA ASP A 124 -1.23 20.66 8.41
C ASP A 124 -1.86 20.00 9.65
N SER A 125 -1.05 19.82 10.69
CA SER A 125 -1.42 19.08 11.89
C SER A 125 -2.66 19.67 12.56
N GLY A 126 -3.58 18.79 12.93
CA GLY A 126 -4.65 19.08 13.86
C GLY A 126 -4.23 18.91 15.31
N THR A 127 -5.18 19.15 16.21
CA THR A 127 -5.12 18.71 17.61
C THR A 127 -6.16 17.61 17.84
N THR A 128 -6.15 16.98 19.01
CA THR A 128 -7.20 16.01 19.39
C THR A 128 -8.60 16.64 19.29
N ASP A 129 -8.73 17.91 19.67
CA ASP A 129 -9.99 18.65 19.65
C ASP A 129 -10.29 19.33 18.29
N SER A 130 -9.29 19.46 17.42
CA SER A 130 -9.39 20.06 16.09
C SER A 130 -8.60 19.25 15.04
N PRO A 131 -9.01 18.01 14.74
CA PRO A 131 -8.35 17.19 13.74
C PRO A 131 -8.62 17.72 12.32
N THR A 132 -7.81 17.30 11.35
CA THR A 132 -8.14 17.43 9.92
C THR A 132 -8.76 16.11 9.46
N ARG A 133 -10.00 16.15 8.95
CA ARG A 133 -10.73 14.99 8.44
C ARG A 133 -10.88 15.11 6.94
N ILE A 134 -10.32 14.15 6.20
CA ILE A 134 -10.42 14.07 4.75
C ILE A 134 -11.38 12.92 4.44
N THR A 135 -12.55 13.23 3.91
CA THR A 135 -13.67 12.29 3.87
C THR A 135 -14.45 12.42 2.58
N ALA A 136 -14.79 11.29 1.96
CA ALA A 136 -15.77 11.29 0.89
C ALA A 136 -17.15 11.67 1.42
N VAL A 137 -17.92 12.44 0.64
CA VAL A 137 -19.34 12.69 0.98
C VAL A 137 -20.10 11.35 1.05
N PRO A 138 -21.20 11.26 1.83
CA PRO A 138 -21.90 9.98 2.02
C PRO A 138 -22.31 9.32 0.70
N ASN A 139 -21.98 8.03 0.56
CA ASN A 139 -22.22 7.18 -0.62
C ASN A 139 -21.43 7.54 -1.89
N ALA A 140 -20.53 8.53 -1.85
CA ALA A 140 -19.66 8.83 -2.98
C ALA A 140 -18.50 7.82 -3.09
N ARG A 141 -18.19 7.43 -4.32
CA ARG A 141 -16.93 6.74 -4.63
C ARG A 141 -15.87 7.79 -4.97
N VAL A 142 -14.88 7.92 -4.09
CA VAL A 142 -13.75 8.85 -4.25
C VAL A 142 -12.48 8.06 -4.46
N VAL A 143 -11.81 8.30 -5.59
CA VAL A 143 -10.54 7.64 -5.93
C VAL A 143 -9.43 8.67 -6.03
N LEU A 144 -8.42 8.60 -5.18
CA LEU A 144 -7.14 9.25 -5.40
C LEU A 144 -6.28 8.33 -6.26
N SER A 145 -6.04 8.72 -7.52
CA SER A 145 -5.41 7.85 -8.51
C SER A 145 -4.04 8.38 -8.93
N GLY A 146 -3.03 7.52 -8.95
CA GLY A 146 -1.71 7.80 -9.54
C GLY A 146 -1.61 7.40 -11.01
N GLY A 147 -2.72 6.94 -11.59
CA GLY A 147 -2.79 6.36 -12.93
C GLY A 147 -3.17 7.35 -14.02
N VAL A 148 -2.76 7.02 -15.23
CA VAL A 148 -3.01 7.78 -16.46
C VAL A 148 -3.75 6.87 -17.45
N PRO A 149 -4.82 7.35 -18.09
CA PRO A 149 -5.51 6.57 -19.11
C PRO A 149 -4.66 6.40 -20.36
N VAL A 150 -4.71 5.19 -20.94
CA VAL A 150 -4.20 4.89 -22.28
C VAL A 150 -5.38 4.92 -23.25
N THR A 151 -5.34 5.87 -24.19
CA THR A 151 -6.42 6.11 -25.17
C THR A 151 -5.97 5.74 -26.59
N ASP A 152 -6.87 5.94 -27.55
CA ASP A 152 -6.56 5.85 -28.98
C ASP A 152 -6.07 4.46 -29.43
N TRP A 153 -6.71 3.42 -28.90
CA TRP A 153 -6.44 2.03 -29.26
C TRP A 153 -6.89 1.69 -30.69
N GLU A 154 -5.99 1.09 -31.46
CA GLU A 154 -6.24 0.59 -32.81
C GLU A 154 -6.24 -0.94 -32.82
N GLN A 155 -7.25 -1.55 -33.45
CA GLN A 155 -7.28 -2.99 -33.64
C GLN A 155 -6.36 -3.41 -34.78
N GLY A 156 -5.53 -4.42 -34.51
CA GLY A 156 -4.60 -5.00 -35.46
C GLY A 156 -3.17 -4.50 -35.27
N CYS A 157 -2.19 -5.39 -35.42
CA CYS A 157 -0.78 -5.03 -35.43
C CYS A 157 -0.05 -5.58 -36.67
N LYS A 158 1.04 -4.91 -37.07
CA LYS A 158 1.92 -5.34 -38.18
C LYS A 158 3.24 -5.92 -37.70
N ASP A 159 3.46 -5.95 -36.38
CA ASP A 159 4.70 -6.43 -35.77
C ASP A 159 4.87 -7.93 -36.04
N THR A 160 6.01 -8.30 -36.62
CA THR A 160 6.27 -9.68 -37.04
C THR A 160 6.64 -10.60 -35.89
N ARG A 161 6.97 -10.04 -34.71
CA ARG A 161 7.22 -10.82 -33.48
C ARG A 161 5.97 -11.52 -32.97
N ILE A 162 4.78 -10.98 -33.28
CA ILE A 162 3.49 -11.61 -32.97
C ILE A 162 3.12 -12.59 -34.10
N PRO A 163 2.67 -13.82 -33.79
CA PRO A 163 2.17 -14.78 -34.78
C PRO A 163 1.04 -14.21 -35.64
N GLU A 164 1.05 -14.49 -36.94
CA GLU A 164 0.08 -13.96 -37.91
C GLU A 164 -1.38 -14.21 -37.49
N THR A 165 -1.66 -15.36 -36.88
CA THR A 165 -2.98 -15.78 -36.39
C THR A 165 -3.52 -14.94 -35.23
N LEU A 166 -2.66 -14.16 -34.55
CA LEU A 166 -3.02 -13.30 -33.42
C LEU A 166 -3.07 -11.83 -33.80
N ARG A 167 -2.37 -11.40 -34.86
CA ARG A 167 -2.18 -9.99 -35.21
C ARG A 167 -3.47 -9.18 -35.34
N ASN A 168 -4.57 -9.78 -35.78
CA ASN A 168 -5.89 -9.12 -35.90
C ASN A 168 -6.69 -9.06 -34.58
N LYS A 169 -6.24 -9.77 -33.54
CA LYS A 169 -6.83 -9.77 -32.19
C LYS A 169 -6.14 -8.81 -31.24
N ILE A 170 -4.89 -8.45 -31.55
CA ILE A 170 -4.10 -7.49 -30.76
C ILE A 170 -4.59 -6.08 -31.00
N TRP A 171 -4.69 -5.30 -29.94
CA TRP A 171 -4.90 -3.86 -29.97
C TRP A 171 -3.61 -3.14 -29.61
N VAL A 172 -3.37 -2.00 -30.25
CA VAL A 172 -2.15 -1.22 -30.05
C VAL A 172 -2.51 0.22 -29.73
N ALA A 173 -1.83 0.82 -28.76
CA ALA A 173 -1.91 2.24 -28.44
C ALA A 173 -0.50 2.79 -28.18
N GLU A 174 -0.33 4.10 -28.33
CA GLU A 174 0.89 4.78 -27.89
C GLU A 174 0.78 5.07 -26.38
N ALA A 175 1.84 4.81 -25.62
CA ALA A 175 1.83 5.14 -24.20
C ALA A 175 1.65 6.65 -23.98
N PRO A 176 0.88 7.06 -22.95
CA PRO A 176 0.72 8.46 -22.62
C PRO A 176 2.06 9.08 -22.24
N ARG A 177 2.12 10.42 -22.32
CA ARG A 177 3.33 11.18 -21.98
C ARG A 177 3.11 11.94 -20.68
N MET A 178 4.07 11.83 -19.77
CA MET A 178 4.15 12.67 -18.57
C MET A 178 5.16 13.79 -18.83
N GLY A 179 4.64 15.00 -19.05
CA GLY A 179 5.45 16.12 -19.54
C GLY A 179 6.06 15.79 -20.90
N ASN A 180 7.39 15.77 -20.98
CA ASN A 180 8.11 15.45 -22.22
C ASN A 180 8.64 14.01 -22.30
N ARG A 181 8.22 13.12 -21.39
CA ARG A 181 8.67 11.72 -21.31
C ARG A 181 7.53 10.75 -21.65
N ILE A 182 7.86 9.67 -22.35
CA ILE A 182 6.95 8.52 -22.52
C ILE A 182 6.83 7.87 -21.14
N LEU A 183 5.61 7.52 -20.73
CA LEU A 183 5.39 6.83 -19.47
C LEU A 183 5.67 5.33 -19.67
N GLU A 184 6.72 4.84 -19.02
CA GLU A 184 6.99 3.41 -18.89
C GLU A 184 6.20 2.83 -17.72
N THR A 185 5.81 1.56 -17.82
CA THR A 185 5.02 0.89 -16.77
C THR A 185 5.31 -0.60 -16.66
N ARG A 186 5.05 -1.15 -15.47
CA ARG A 186 5.01 -2.60 -15.19
C ARG A 186 3.60 -3.14 -14.94
N GLN A 187 2.61 -2.26 -14.78
CA GLN A 187 1.22 -2.63 -14.54
C GLN A 187 0.28 -1.95 -15.53
N MET A 188 -0.82 -2.63 -15.83
CA MET A 188 -1.92 -2.11 -16.62
C MET A 188 -3.23 -2.71 -16.09
N TRP A 189 -4.27 -1.89 -15.97
CA TRP A 189 -5.61 -2.33 -15.59
C TRP A 189 -6.59 -2.01 -16.70
N VAL A 190 -7.44 -2.97 -17.05
CA VAL A 190 -8.50 -2.82 -18.05
C VAL A 190 -9.84 -3.00 -17.35
N ASN A 191 -10.66 -1.94 -17.32
CA ASN A 191 -11.92 -1.88 -16.59
C ASN A 191 -11.79 -2.29 -15.11
N GLY A 192 -10.70 -1.88 -14.46
CA GLY A 192 -10.38 -2.21 -13.06
C GLY A 192 -9.85 -3.64 -12.84
N THR A 193 -9.65 -4.43 -13.89
CA THR A 193 -9.04 -5.77 -13.79
C THR A 193 -7.59 -5.72 -14.26
N LYS A 194 -6.66 -6.16 -13.40
CA LYS A 194 -5.23 -6.19 -13.72
C LYS A 194 -4.96 -7.06 -14.95
N ALA A 195 -4.25 -6.54 -15.93
CA ALA A 195 -3.80 -7.26 -17.11
C ALA A 195 -2.46 -7.95 -16.82
N GLN A 196 -2.27 -9.14 -17.39
CA GLN A 196 -1.05 -9.92 -17.19
C GLN A 196 0.05 -9.38 -18.11
N ARG A 197 1.24 -9.10 -17.57
CA ARG A 197 2.39 -8.78 -18.43
C ARG A 197 2.77 -10.05 -19.19
N ALA A 198 2.96 -9.96 -20.51
CA ALA A 198 3.17 -11.10 -21.39
C ALA A 198 4.25 -12.05 -20.84
N ALA A 199 3.91 -13.35 -20.73
CA ALA A 199 4.70 -14.34 -20.02
C ALA A 199 4.77 -15.66 -20.77
N GLN A 200 5.80 -16.46 -20.47
CA GLN A 200 5.97 -17.80 -21.04
C GLN A 200 4.83 -18.75 -20.70
N PHE A 201 4.16 -18.53 -19.57
CA PHE A 201 3.09 -19.38 -19.08
C PHE A 201 1.93 -18.55 -18.48
N PRO A 202 0.74 -19.16 -18.30
CA PRO A 202 -0.33 -18.55 -17.51
C PRO A 202 0.13 -18.16 -16.10
N ASP A 203 -0.58 -17.20 -15.49
CA ASP A 203 -0.18 -16.61 -14.21
C ASP A 203 0.22 -17.64 -13.13
N GLY A 204 1.45 -17.44 -12.62
CA GLY A 204 2.11 -18.26 -11.62
C GLY A 204 2.34 -19.72 -12.02
N VAL A 205 2.34 -20.08 -13.30
CA VAL A 205 2.92 -21.33 -13.77
C VAL A 205 4.42 -21.10 -14.00
N MET A 206 5.26 -22.05 -13.60
CA MET A 206 6.72 -21.95 -13.71
C MET A 206 7.33 -23.27 -14.18
N GLU A 207 8.52 -23.19 -14.74
CA GLU A 207 9.34 -24.34 -15.16
C GLU A 207 10.57 -24.48 -14.27
N ARG A 208 11.12 -25.69 -14.14
CA ARG A 208 12.31 -25.95 -13.31
C ARG A 208 13.57 -25.57 -14.08
N MET A 209 14.48 -24.84 -13.44
CA MET A 209 15.82 -24.59 -14.01
C MET A 209 16.66 -25.86 -13.97
N ILE A 210 17.68 -25.94 -14.84
CA ILE A 210 18.62 -27.06 -14.92
C ILE A 210 19.78 -26.83 -13.95
N ASP A 211 20.35 -25.63 -13.95
CA ASP A 211 21.55 -25.31 -13.18
C ASP A 211 21.58 -23.84 -12.77
N PHE A 212 22.29 -23.55 -11.68
CA PHE A 212 22.57 -22.21 -11.16
C PHE A 212 24.06 -22.14 -10.84
N ASN A 213 24.80 -21.29 -11.56
CA ASN A 213 26.26 -21.21 -11.47
C ASN A 213 26.71 -19.81 -11.04
N PRO A 214 27.07 -19.63 -9.76
CA PRO A 214 27.60 -18.38 -9.22
C PRO A 214 28.94 -17.93 -9.80
N GLU A 215 29.81 -18.86 -10.21
CA GLU A 215 31.16 -18.52 -10.68
C GLU A 215 31.11 -17.84 -12.05
N GLU A 216 30.21 -18.31 -12.92
CA GLU A 216 30.02 -17.78 -14.28
C GLU A 216 28.87 -16.76 -14.37
N GLU A 217 28.16 -16.50 -13.26
CA GLU A 217 26.96 -15.68 -13.19
C GLU A 217 25.89 -16.09 -14.21
N THR A 218 25.54 -17.39 -14.22
CA THR A 218 24.58 -17.96 -15.18
C THR A 218 23.49 -18.81 -14.55
N ILE A 219 22.33 -18.84 -15.21
CA ILE A 219 21.28 -19.84 -14.98
C ILE A 219 21.11 -20.63 -16.27
N THR A 220 21.13 -21.96 -16.17
CA THR A 220 20.82 -22.85 -17.30
C THR A 220 19.37 -23.29 -17.21
N ILE A 221 18.62 -23.13 -18.30
CA ILE A 221 17.20 -23.49 -18.41
C ILE A 221 16.96 -24.44 -19.58
N PRO A 222 15.83 -25.17 -19.62
CA PRO A 222 15.37 -25.81 -20.85
C PRO A 222 15.19 -24.78 -21.96
N THR A 223 15.56 -25.11 -23.20
CA THR A 223 15.43 -24.19 -24.33
C THR A 223 13.97 -23.78 -24.54
N PRO A 224 13.63 -22.48 -24.46
CA PRO A 224 12.26 -22.02 -24.68
C PRO A 224 11.79 -22.35 -26.10
N GLN A 225 10.52 -22.74 -26.23
CA GLN A 225 9.93 -23.11 -27.52
C GLN A 225 9.42 -21.90 -28.32
N THR A 226 9.38 -20.73 -27.70
CA THR A 226 8.93 -19.49 -28.34
C THR A 226 9.98 -18.97 -29.33
N ALA A 227 9.59 -18.90 -30.60
CA ALA A 227 10.47 -18.45 -31.67
C ALA A 227 10.92 -16.99 -31.47
N GLY A 228 12.23 -16.73 -31.62
CA GLY A 228 12.81 -15.39 -31.53
C GLY A 228 13.04 -14.87 -30.11
N LEU A 229 12.59 -15.59 -29.07
CA LEU A 229 12.71 -15.13 -27.68
C LEU A 229 14.16 -14.90 -27.24
N ASN A 230 15.10 -15.69 -27.75
CA ASN A 230 16.54 -15.54 -27.46
C ASN A 230 17.14 -14.22 -27.97
N ALA A 231 16.45 -13.52 -28.87
CA ALA A 231 16.86 -12.22 -29.42
C ALA A 231 16.01 -11.06 -28.89
N ALA A 232 15.04 -11.32 -28.01
CA ALA A 232 14.17 -10.30 -27.45
C ALA A 232 14.94 -9.42 -26.45
N SER A 233 14.72 -8.10 -26.53
CA SER A 233 15.58 -7.10 -25.86
C SER A 233 15.13 -6.69 -24.45
N GLN A 234 13.95 -7.11 -24.00
CA GLN A 234 13.35 -6.65 -22.75
C GLN A 234 12.96 -7.80 -21.80
N VAL A 235 13.37 -9.04 -22.10
CA VAL A 235 13.01 -10.23 -21.32
C VAL A 235 13.48 -10.09 -19.88
N GLU A 236 12.60 -10.42 -18.95
CA GLU A 236 12.91 -10.60 -17.54
C GLU A 236 12.70 -12.06 -17.16
N MET A 237 13.47 -12.57 -16.21
CA MET A 237 13.28 -13.88 -15.60
C MET A 237 12.83 -13.69 -14.16
N ILE A 238 11.66 -14.25 -13.83
CA ILE A 238 11.21 -14.39 -12.45
C ILE A 238 11.75 -15.72 -11.93
N VAL A 239 12.56 -15.70 -10.88
CA VAL A 239 13.17 -16.89 -10.26
C VAL A 239 12.55 -17.11 -8.89
N HIS A 240 12.08 -18.33 -8.62
CA HIS A 240 11.65 -18.76 -7.30
C HIS A 240 12.85 -19.30 -6.51
N GLN A 241 13.15 -18.70 -5.35
CA GLN A 241 14.27 -19.06 -4.50
C GLN A 241 13.87 -19.11 -3.02
N ARG A 242 13.47 -20.31 -2.57
CA ARG A 242 13.07 -20.59 -1.18
C ARG A 242 11.87 -19.74 -0.74
N TRP A 243 12.09 -18.73 0.10
CA TRP A 243 11.07 -17.83 0.66
C TRP A 243 10.96 -16.50 -0.07
N ALA A 244 11.63 -16.36 -1.21
CA ALA A 244 11.62 -15.15 -2.02
C ALA A 244 11.51 -15.46 -3.52
N ILE A 245 11.30 -14.39 -4.30
CA ILE A 245 11.57 -14.39 -5.73
C ILE A 245 12.70 -13.40 -6.05
N ALA A 246 13.37 -13.63 -7.17
CA ALA A 246 14.16 -12.61 -7.86
C ALA A 246 13.54 -12.28 -9.23
N ILE A 247 13.72 -11.04 -9.68
CA ILE A 247 13.34 -10.57 -11.01
C ILE A 247 14.62 -10.06 -11.68
N LEU A 248 15.13 -10.85 -12.63
CA LEU A 248 16.43 -10.65 -13.26
C LEU A 248 16.26 -10.24 -14.71
N ARG A 249 16.82 -9.10 -15.13
CA ARG A 249 16.71 -8.67 -16.54
C ARG A 249 17.70 -9.46 -17.38
N VAL A 250 17.20 -10.12 -18.42
CA VAL A 250 18.01 -10.98 -19.26
C VAL A 250 18.87 -10.14 -20.20
N LYS A 251 20.17 -10.38 -20.15
CA LYS A 251 21.18 -9.74 -21.00
C LYS A 251 21.48 -10.57 -22.25
N GLU A 252 21.52 -11.90 -22.09
CA GLU A 252 21.86 -12.81 -23.18
C GLU A 252 21.28 -14.20 -22.93
N MET A 253 20.86 -14.87 -24.00
CA MET A 253 20.43 -16.27 -24.00
C MET A 253 21.20 -17.05 -25.07
N ILE A 254 22.09 -17.95 -24.64
CA ILE A 254 22.89 -18.80 -25.55
C ILE A 254 22.27 -20.19 -25.57
N THR A 255 21.78 -20.62 -26.74
CA THR A 255 21.12 -21.92 -26.88
C THR A 255 22.10 -22.99 -27.37
N GLU A 256 22.18 -24.08 -26.60
CA GLU A 256 23.04 -25.24 -26.84
C GLU A 256 22.19 -26.52 -26.83
N GLY A 257 21.61 -26.85 -27.98
CA GLY A 257 20.74 -28.02 -28.13
C GLY A 257 19.43 -27.86 -27.35
N ALA A 258 19.28 -28.64 -26.27
CA ALA A 258 18.08 -28.62 -25.42
C ALA A 258 18.19 -27.66 -24.22
N ASN A 259 19.36 -27.04 -24.04
CA ASN A 259 19.65 -26.16 -22.92
C ASN A 259 19.88 -24.74 -23.41
N THR A 260 19.52 -23.75 -22.60
CA THR A 260 19.83 -22.36 -22.85
C THR A 260 20.49 -21.77 -21.61
N ILE A 261 21.68 -21.18 -21.79
CA ILE A 261 22.44 -20.49 -20.76
C ILE A 261 22.02 -19.03 -20.76
N VAL A 262 21.55 -18.54 -19.63
CA VAL A 262 21.03 -17.17 -19.45
C VAL A 262 21.98 -16.36 -18.60
N ARG A 263 22.28 -15.14 -19.06
CA ARG A 263 23.05 -14.11 -18.33
C ARG A 263 22.18 -12.89 -18.08
N PHE A 264 22.49 -12.15 -17.03
CA PHE A 264 21.66 -11.05 -16.56
C PHE A 264 22.38 -9.70 -16.61
N HIS A 265 21.61 -8.63 -16.51
CA HIS A 265 22.15 -7.28 -16.43
C HIS A 265 22.64 -6.95 -15.01
N ASP A 266 23.59 -6.02 -14.93
CA ASP A 266 23.96 -5.36 -13.68
C ASP A 266 22.90 -4.29 -13.32
N PRO A 267 22.64 -4.05 -12.03
CA PRO A 267 23.37 -4.57 -10.86
C PRO A 267 22.89 -5.94 -10.34
N GLU A 268 21.72 -6.44 -10.75
CA GLU A 268 21.11 -7.62 -10.16
C GLU A 268 21.88 -8.92 -10.38
N SER A 269 22.63 -9.05 -11.48
CA SER A 269 23.51 -10.22 -11.71
C SER A 269 24.45 -10.42 -10.53
N ARG A 270 25.26 -9.41 -10.20
CA ARG A 270 26.22 -9.49 -9.10
C ARG A 270 25.56 -9.80 -7.77
N LEU A 271 24.41 -9.17 -7.49
CA LEU A 271 23.70 -9.38 -6.23
C LEU A 271 23.17 -10.81 -6.12
N GLU A 272 22.48 -11.30 -7.16
CA GLU A 272 21.88 -12.63 -7.19
C GLU A 272 22.93 -13.73 -7.00
N PHE A 273 24.09 -13.62 -7.67
CA PHE A 273 25.12 -14.65 -7.56
C PHE A 273 26.02 -14.51 -6.33
N ALA A 274 26.11 -13.33 -5.70
CA ALA A 274 26.92 -13.11 -4.50
C ALA A 274 26.19 -13.41 -3.19
N HIS A 275 24.88 -13.14 -3.11
CA HIS A 275 24.14 -13.29 -1.86
C HIS A 275 23.93 -14.78 -1.51
N PRO A 276 24.17 -15.20 -0.26
CA PRO A 276 24.02 -16.60 0.13
C PRO A 276 22.58 -16.99 0.49
N TRP A 277 21.72 -16.01 0.84
CA TRP A 277 20.36 -16.26 1.32
C TRP A 277 19.38 -15.18 0.86
N PRO A 278 18.22 -15.57 0.29
CA PRO A 278 17.89 -16.89 -0.25
C PRO A 278 18.41 -17.10 -1.68
N GLN A 279 19.22 -18.14 -1.90
CA GLN A 279 19.71 -18.49 -3.25
C GLN A 279 18.86 -19.61 -3.90
N PRO A 280 18.78 -19.67 -5.25
CA PRO A 280 18.20 -20.79 -5.97
C PRO A 280 18.76 -22.14 -5.53
N VAL A 281 17.90 -23.16 -5.53
CA VAL A 281 18.25 -24.50 -5.07
C VAL A 281 18.40 -25.42 -6.27
N ILE A 282 19.52 -26.13 -6.37
CA ILE A 282 19.72 -27.23 -7.33
C ILE A 282 19.74 -28.55 -6.53
N ASP A 283 19.06 -29.57 -7.04
CA ASP A 283 18.87 -30.88 -6.40
C ASP A 283 18.27 -30.80 -4.98
N GLY A 284 17.36 -29.84 -4.77
CA GLY A 284 16.63 -29.66 -3.51
C GLY A 284 15.67 -30.82 -3.19
N GLU A 285 15.19 -30.87 -1.95
CA GLU A 285 14.27 -31.92 -1.45
C GLU A 285 13.06 -32.14 -2.36
N LYS A 286 12.52 -31.06 -2.94
CA LYS A 286 11.39 -31.07 -3.88
C LYS A 286 11.79 -30.62 -5.29
N GLY A 287 13.06 -30.83 -5.66
CA GLY A 287 13.64 -30.47 -6.96
C GLY A 287 14.19 -29.05 -7.04
N ASN A 288 14.68 -28.70 -8.22
CA ASN A 288 15.35 -27.43 -8.49
C ASN A 288 14.43 -26.22 -8.33
N SER A 289 14.98 -25.05 -8.09
CA SER A 289 14.26 -23.78 -8.19
C SER A 289 13.57 -23.63 -9.55
N THR A 290 12.47 -22.89 -9.57
CA THR A 290 11.70 -22.65 -10.79
C THR A 290 11.88 -21.24 -11.32
N PHE A 291 11.57 -21.03 -12.59
CA PHE A 291 11.62 -19.75 -13.25
C PHE A 291 10.43 -19.56 -14.21
N CYS A 292 10.20 -18.32 -14.62
CA CYS A 292 9.34 -17.96 -15.75
C CYS A 292 9.97 -16.78 -16.49
N LEU A 293 9.96 -16.82 -17.83
CA LEU A 293 10.33 -15.68 -18.67
C LEU A 293 9.12 -14.78 -18.89
N VAL A 294 9.32 -13.46 -18.80
CA VAL A 294 8.27 -12.45 -18.95
C VAL A 294 8.78 -11.24 -19.74
N ASN A 295 7.85 -10.36 -20.13
CA ASN A 295 8.15 -9.07 -20.76
C ASN A 295 8.82 -9.16 -22.13
N ALA A 296 8.29 -10.00 -23.02
CA ALA A 296 8.66 -10.02 -24.43
C ALA A 296 7.40 -9.94 -25.29
N LEU A 297 7.50 -9.30 -26.45
CA LEU A 297 6.38 -9.26 -27.39
C LEU A 297 6.10 -10.65 -27.99
N GLU A 298 7.15 -11.46 -28.11
CA GLU A 298 7.13 -12.86 -28.53
C GLU A 298 6.29 -13.74 -27.59
N LEU A 299 6.12 -13.32 -26.34
CA LEU A 299 5.34 -14.03 -25.32
C LEU A 299 3.86 -13.60 -25.28
N LEU A 300 3.45 -12.61 -26.07
CA LEU A 300 2.06 -12.13 -26.08
C LEU A 300 1.16 -13.10 -26.85
N ASP A 301 0.52 -14.05 -26.16
CA ASP A 301 -0.22 -15.13 -26.80
C ASP A 301 -1.59 -15.47 -26.20
N GLN A 302 -1.90 -15.04 -24.97
CA GLN A 302 -3.19 -15.28 -24.30
C GLN A 302 -4.04 -14.01 -24.14
N PRO A 303 -5.39 -14.14 -24.16
CA PRO A 303 -6.27 -13.04 -23.78
C PRO A 303 -6.01 -12.55 -22.35
N GLY A 304 -5.92 -11.25 -22.17
CA GLY A 304 -5.57 -10.57 -20.92
C GLY A 304 -4.10 -10.19 -20.82
N GLU A 305 -3.24 -10.62 -21.74
CA GLU A 305 -1.83 -10.28 -21.74
C GLU A 305 -1.53 -8.94 -22.45
N TRP A 306 -0.48 -8.25 -21.99
CA TRP A 306 0.01 -7.02 -22.59
C TRP A 306 1.54 -6.90 -22.59
N TYR A 307 2.07 -6.04 -23.45
CA TYR A 307 3.49 -5.71 -23.55
C TYR A 307 3.67 -4.23 -23.92
N GLN A 308 4.66 -3.55 -23.31
CA GLN A 308 5.09 -2.21 -23.72
C GLN A 308 6.49 -2.28 -24.35
N ASP A 309 6.56 -1.89 -25.62
CA ASP A 309 7.79 -1.87 -26.40
C ASP A 309 8.63 -0.63 -26.08
N TYR A 310 9.90 -0.83 -25.75
CA TYR A 310 10.88 0.22 -25.52
C TYR A 310 11.91 0.26 -26.66
N PRO A 311 12.30 1.45 -27.16
CA PRO A 311 11.96 2.78 -26.68
C PRO A 311 10.72 3.39 -27.34
N SER A 312 9.98 2.64 -28.16
CA SER A 312 8.87 3.20 -28.95
C SER A 312 7.72 3.71 -28.09
N GLY A 313 7.48 3.07 -26.94
CA GLY A 313 6.36 3.35 -26.05
C GLY A 313 5.06 2.66 -26.46
N ARG A 314 5.05 1.86 -27.53
CA ARG A 314 3.83 1.19 -27.98
C ARG A 314 3.39 0.12 -27.01
N ILE A 315 2.12 0.15 -26.65
CA ILE A 315 1.49 -0.85 -25.80
C ILE A 315 0.65 -1.76 -26.68
N TYR A 316 0.93 -3.06 -26.61
CA TYR A 316 0.22 -4.13 -27.27
C TYR A 316 -0.64 -4.85 -26.24
N TYR A 317 -1.91 -5.10 -26.55
CA TYR A 317 -2.83 -5.79 -25.66
C TYR A 317 -3.64 -6.84 -26.41
N TYR A 318 -3.76 -8.04 -25.85
CA TYR A 318 -4.73 -9.04 -26.30
C TYR A 318 -5.96 -8.98 -25.38
N PRO A 319 -7.09 -8.38 -25.79
CA PRO A 319 -8.24 -8.25 -24.90
C PRO A 319 -8.87 -9.58 -24.53
N ARG A 320 -9.39 -9.65 -23.30
CA ARG A 320 -10.23 -10.76 -22.86
C ARG A 320 -11.55 -10.78 -23.65
N PRO A 321 -12.22 -11.93 -23.79
CA PRO A 321 -13.44 -12.03 -24.60
C PRO A 321 -14.59 -11.09 -24.24
N HIS A 322 -14.62 -10.54 -23.02
CA HIS A 322 -15.67 -9.65 -22.54
C HIS A 322 -15.30 -8.16 -22.59
N GLU A 323 -14.08 -7.82 -23.03
CA GLU A 323 -13.59 -6.44 -23.06
C GLU A 323 -13.85 -5.80 -24.43
N ASP A 324 -14.69 -4.77 -24.44
CA ASP A 324 -14.88 -3.90 -25.62
C ASP A 324 -13.87 -2.76 -25.57
N MET A 325 -12.77 -2.89 -26.32
CA MET A 325 -11.70 -1.90 -26.36
C MET A 325 -12.12 -0.53 -26.86
N THR A 326 -13.27 -0.40 -27.55
CA THR A 326 -13.79 0.91 -27.98
C THR A 326 -14.36 1.73 -26.81
N LYS A 327 -14.61 1.09 -25.67
CA LYS A 327 -15.15 1.70 -24.44
C LYS A 327 -14.31 1.41 -23.21
N ALA A 328 -13.31 0.55 -23.32
CA ALA A 328 -12.53 0.09 -22.19
C ALA A 328 -11.78 1.25 -21.54
N GLN A 329 -11.80 1.27 -20.21
CA GLN A 329 -10.92 2.14 -19.44
C GLN A 329 -9.62 1.39 -19.20
N VAL A 330 -8.55 1.80 -19.87
CA VAL A 330 -7.21 1.25 -19.67
C VAL A 330 -6.38 2.25 -18.88
N ILE A 331 -5.85 1.84 -17.73
CA ILE A 331 -5.08 2.70 -16.81
C ILE A 331 -3.70 2.09 -16.61
N ILE A 332 -2.66 2.92 -16.74
CA ILE A 332 -1.29 2.58 -16.33
C ILE A 332 -0.85 3.52 -15.19
N PRO A 333 -0.12 3.04 -14.17
CA PRO A 333 0.30 3.86 -13.05
C PRO A 333 1.50 4.75 -13.41
N ALA A 334 1.53 5.97 -12.88
CA ALA A 334 2.63 6.91 -13.07
C ALA A 334 3.40 7.25 -11.79
N LEU A 335 2.72 7.22 -10.64
CA LEU A 335 3.33 7.58 -9.35
C LEU A 335 3.57 6.36 -8.49
N GLU A 336 4.70 6.28 -7.81
CA GLU A 336 4.97 5.21 -6.84
C GLU A 336 4.31 5.50 -5.48
N THR A 337 4.15 6.79 -5.14
CA THR A 337 3.53 7.25 -3.88
C THR A 337 2.47 8.32 -4.16
N LEU A 338 1.26 8.11 -3.65
CA LEU A 338 0.13 9.05 -3.72
C LEU A 338 0.16 10.07 -2.59
N LEU A 339 0.58 9.62 -1.41
CA LEU A 339 0.50 10.42 -0.19
C LEU A 339 1.74 10.22 0.67
N THR A 340 2.42 11.32 0.94
CA THR A 340 3.54 11.39 1.88
C THR A 340 3.13 12.24 3.08
N ILE A 341 3.09 11.63 4.25
CA ILE A 341 2.84 12.30 5.53
C ILE A 341 4.17 12.30 6.29
N SER A 342 4.86 13.43 6.30
CA SER A 342 6.22 13.48 6.85
C SER A 342 6.42 14.70 7.75
N GLY A 343 6.84 14.42 8.98
CA GLY A 343 7.32 15.41 9.95
C GLY A 343 8.77 15.18 10.34
N THR A 344 9.19 15.81 11.43
CA THR A 344 10.46 15.52 12.11
C THR A 344 10.18 15.08 13.54
N LEU A 345 11.19 14.57 14.26
CA LEU A 345 11.04 14.25 15.68
C LEU A 345 10.63 15.48 16.50
N GLU A 346 11.12 16.66 16.14
CA GLU A 346 10.79 17.94 16.77
C GLU A 346 9.41 18.46 16.35
N ARG A 347 9.01 18.23 15.10
CA ARG A 347 7.76 18.71 14.51
C ARG A 347 7.04 17.56 13.81
N PRO A 348 6.43 16.63 14.56
CA PRO A 348 5.68 15.54 13.95
C PRO A 348 4.35 16.02 13.37
N VAL A 349 3.84 15.32 12.36
CA VAL A 349 2.49 15.54 11.82
C VAL A 349 1.47 14.89 12.75
N ARG A 350 0.36 15.57 13.08
CA ARG A 350 -0.63 15.05 14.05
C ARG A 350 -2.08 15.15 13.60
N ASN A 351 -2.89 14.18 14.03
CA ASN A 351 -4.36 14.24 13.99
C ASN A 351 -4.94 14.44 12.58
N ILE A 352 -4.53 13.59 11.64
CA ILE A 352 -5.01 13.59 10.25
C ILE A 352 -5.76 12.28 10.00
N TYR A 353 -7.02 12.37 9.59
CA TYR A 353 -7.87 11.19 9.41
C TYR A 353 -8.39 11.12 7.98
N PHE A 354 -8.26 9.94 7.36
CA PHE A 354 -8.83 9.61 6.07
C PHE A 354 -10.01 8.67 6.26
N GLN A 355 -11.12 8.96 5.59
CA GLN A 355 -12.32 8.15 5.70
C GLN A 355 -13.05 7.96 4.37
N ASN A 356 -13.38 6.71 4.05
CA ASN A 356 -14.14 6.33 2.85
C ASN A 356 -13.50 6.81 1.53
N ILE A 357 -12.18 6.63 1.40
CA ILE A 357 -11.41 7.03 0.21
C ILE A 357 -10.69 5.80 -0.36
N SER A 358 -10.71 5.66 -1.68
CA SER A 358 -9.89 4.69 -2.41
C SER A 358 -8.57 5.33 -2.85
N PHE A 359 -7.48 4.59 -2.68
CA PHE A 359 -6.14 4.93 -3.16
C PHE A 359 -5.76 3.90 -4.22
N GLU A 360 -5.53 4.35 -5.45
CA GLU A 360 -5.39 3.46 -6.61
C GLU A 360 -4.26 3.85 -7.56
N HIS A 361 -3.78 2.85 -8.31
CA HIS A 361 -2.88 2.98 -9.45
C HIS A 361 -1.50 3.58 -9.11
N THR A 362 -0.77 2.93 -8.21
CA THR A 362 0.66 3.24 -8.00
C THR A 362 1.59 2.31 -8.76
N SER A 363 2.73 2.86 -9.18
CA SER A 363 3.76 2.19 -9.97
C SER A 363 4.88 1.66 -9.08
N TRP A 364 5.79 0.89 -9.67
CA TRP A 364 7.03 0.44 -9.05
C TRP A 364 8.07 0.11 -10.12
N MET A 365 8.83 1.10 -10.58
CA MET A 365 9.65 0.96 -11.79
C MET A 365 11.08 0.52 -11.54
N ARG A 366 11.55 0.57 -10.28
CA ARG A 366 12.92 0.18 -9.90
C ARG A 366 13.34 -1.16 -10.51
N LEU A 367 12.44 -2.15 -10.52
CA LEU A 367 12.70 -3.50 -11.03
C LEU A 367 13.09 -3.53 -12.50
N SER A 368 12.51 -2.66 -13.33
CA SER A 368 12.85 -2.55 -14.75
C SER A 368 14.25 -1.94 -14.96
N TYR A 369 14.78 -1.21 -13.96
CA TYR A 369 16.05 -0.50 -14.05
C TYR A 369 17.20 -1.18 -13.31
N GLN A 370 16.91 -1.99 -12.29
CA GLN A 370 17.90 -2.55 -11.38
C GLN A 370 17.65 -4.02 -11.00
N GLY A 371 16.67 -4.67 -11.62
CA GLY A 371 16.18 -5.97 -11.17
C GLY A 371 15.61 -5.93 -9.75
N HIS A 372 15.31 -7.11 -9.23
CA HIS A 372 14.80 -7.31 -7.87
C HIS A 372 15.42 -8.56 -7.27
N VAL A 373 16.26 -8.43 -6.27
CA VAL A 373 16.79 -9.56 -5.50
C VAL A 373 16.47 -9.24 -4.05
N THR A 374 15.71 -10.10 -3.36
CA THR A 374 15.19 -9.78 -2.03
C THR A 374 15.77 -10.68 -0.95
N LEU A 375 15.98 -10.10 0.23
CA LEU A 375 16.35 -10.88 1.41
C LEU A 375 15.11 -11.59 1.98
N GLN A 376 14.09 -10.81 2.35
CA GLN A 376 12.84 -11.30 2.94
C GLN A 376 11.79 -10.19 2.93
N GLY A 377 10.49 -10.53 2.88
CA GLY A 377 9.41 -9.56 3.06
C GLY A 377 9.25 -8.52 1.94
N GLY A 378 9.84 -8.79 0.78
CA GLY A 378 9.94 -7.87 -0.37
C GLY A 378 11.07 -6.84 -0.27
N PHE A 379 11.86 -6.83 0.81
CA PHE A 379 12.98 -5.91 0.97
C PHE A 379 14.14 -6.31 0.04
N HIS A 380 14.48 -5.42 -0.89
CA HIS A 380 15.50 -5.69 -1.90
C HIS A 380 16.90 -5.51 -1.32
N LEU A 381 17.86 -6.29 -1.79
CA LEU A 381 19.25 -6.16 -1.44
C LEU A 381 19.87 -4.95 -2.13
N LEU A 382 20.62 -4.16 -1.35
CA LEU A 382 21.53 -3.12 -1.84
C LEU A 382 22.94 -3.69 -2.00
N ASP A 383 23.33 -4.56 -1.08
CA ASP A 383 24.54 -5.38 -1.12
C ASP A 383 24.33 -6.60 -0.22
N ALA A 384 24.94 -7.74 -0.57
CA ALA A 384 24.96 -8.93 0.28
C ALA A 384 26.02 -9.91 -0.19
N TYR A 385 26.66 -10.56 0.76
CA TYR A 385 27.68 -11.56 0.48
C TYR A 385 27.88 -12.51 1.66
N ARG A 386 28.48 -13.66 1.35
CA ARG A 386 28.94 -14.61 2.36
C ARG A 386 30.25 -14.14 3.00
N LEU A 387 30.36 -14.27 4.32
CA LEU A 387 31.58 -14.00 5.05
C LEU A 387 32.54 -15.19 4.93
N PRO A 388 33.82 -14.98 4.52
CA PRO A 388 34.82 -16.05 4.53
C PRO A 388 35.11 -16.60 5.93
N ILE A 389 34.99 -15.74 6.95
CA ILE A 389 35.06 -16.10 8.36
C ILE A 389 33.76 -15.58 9.00
N PRO A 390 32.90 -16.45 9.54
CA PRO A 390 31.66 -16.03 10.19
C PRO A 390 31.91 -15.05 11.34
N GLY A 391 30.96 -14.13 11.52
CA GLY A 391 30.82 -13.33 12.74
C GLY A 391 30.71 -11.81 12.55
N LEU A 392 29.96 -11.22 13.46
CA LEU A 392 29.92 -9.79 13.82
C LEU A 392 30.14 -9.66 15.34
N PRO A 393 30.51 -8.48 15.87
CA PRO A 393 30.57 -8.24 17.31
C PRO A 393 29.27 -8.64 18.05
N GLU A 394 28.12 -8.47 17.39
CA GLU A 394 26.79 -8.75 17.94
C GLU A 394 26.32 -10.20 17.71
N LYS A 395 26.90 -10.91 16.73
CA LYS A 395 26.49 -12.26 16.32
C LYS A 395 27.66 -13.05 15.74
N ALA A 396 28.31 -13.86 16.56
CA ALA A 396 29.58 -14.53 16.21
C ALA A 396 29.44 -15.63 15.15
N GLU A 397 28.25 -16.21 15.01
CA GLU A 397 27.94 -17.30 14.08
C GLU A 397 27.38 -16.83 12.74
N LEU A 398 27.19 -15.53 12.54
CA LEU A 398 26.61 -14.99 11.32
C LEU A 398 27.51 -15.28 10.11
N GLU A 399 26.97 -15.92 9.07
CA GLU A 399 27.74 -16.34 7.89
C GLU A 399 27.63 -15.37 6.70
N ASN A 400 26.82 -14.33 6.79
CA ASN A 400 26.56 -13.37 5.72
C ASN A 400 26.41 -11.94 6.25
N GLN A 401 26.54 -10.97 5.37
CA GLN A 401 26.09 -9.60 5.61
C GLN A 401 25.11 -9.20 4.52
N ALA A 402 24.14 -8.36 4.88
CA ALA A 402 23.18 -7.83 3.94
C ALA A 402 22.74 -6.42 4.32
N TRP A 403 22.61 -5.57 3.31
CA TRP A 403 21.97 -4.27 3.38
C TRP A 403 20.76 -4.28 2.50
N ILE A 404 19.66 -3.74 3.01
CA ILE A 404 18.37 -3.78 2.34
C ILE A 404 17.90 -2.38 1.97
N GLY A 405 17.03 -2.30 0.98
CA GLY A 405 16.24 -1.13 0.67
C GLY A 405 14.76 -1.43 0.87
N ARG A 406 14.04 -0.45 1.41
CA ARG A 406 12.61 -0.54 1.67
C ARG A 406 11.80 -0.41 0.38
N PRO A 407 10.79 -1.27 0.13
CA PRO A 407 9.91 -1.12 -1.03
C PRO A 407 9.09 0.17 -0.97
N GLU A 408 8.79 0.69 -2.15
CA GLU A 408 7.94 1.84 -2.37
C GLU A 408 6.51 1.56 -1.87
N ALA A 409 5.82 2.61 -1.43
CA ALA A 409 4.47 2.50 -0.87
C ALA A 409 3.55 3.58 -1.43
N ALA A 410 2.28 3.24 -1.63
CA ALA A 410 1.28 4.20 -2.06
C ALA A 410 1.07 5.30 -1.01
N ILE A 411 1.12 4.93 0.27
CA ILE A 411 1.06 5.85 1.41
C ILE A 411 2.30 5.67 2.29
N GLN A 412 3.04 6.76 2.52
CA GLN A 412 4.24 6.77 3.37
C GLN A 412 4.06 7.72 4.54
N ILE A 413 4.37 7.24 5.75
CA ILE A 413 4.15 7.99 6.99
C ILE A 413 5.44 7.94 7.84
N LYS A 414 6.04 9.11 8.08
CA LYS A 414 7.24 9.27 8.92
C LYS A 414 7.02 10.39 9.94
N CYS A 415 7.46 10.19 11.17
CA CYS A 415 7.33 11.18 12.25
C CYS A 415 5.88 11.68 12.42
N GLY A 416 4.96 10.74 12.63
CA GLY A 416 3.52 10.99 12.72
C GLY A 416 2.93 10.63 14.08
N ASN A 417 1.81 11.26 14.44
CA ASN A 417 1.04 10.85 15.62
C ASN A 417 -0.46 10.91 15.30
N ASN A 418 -1.19 9.83 15.56
CA ASN A 418 -2.63 9.76 15.34
C ASN A 418 -3.02 10.08 13.87
N ILE A 419 -2.43 9.30 12.96
CA ILE A 419 -2.63 9.36 11.51
C ILE A 419 -3.46 8.15 11.10
N ASN A 420 -4.75 8.35 10.82
CA ASN A 420 -5.72 7.25 10.78
C ASN A 420 -6.36 7.05 9.41
N PHE A 421 -6.63 5.80 9.08
CA PHE A 421 -7.38 5.39 7.90
C PHE A 421 -8.57 4.54 8.34
N ASN A 422 -9.78 4.93 7.94
CA ASN A 422 -11.01 4.26 8.32
C ASN A 422 -11.93 4.03 7.11
N HIS A 423 -12.37 2.80 6.87
CA HIS A 423 -13.18 2.46 5.68
C HIS A 423 -12.52 2.88 4.35
N CYS A 424 -11.18 2.90 4.29
CA CYS A 424 -10.47 3.20 3.04
C CYS A 424 -10.26 1.92 2.22
N THR A 425 -10.08 2.08 0.91
CA THR A 425 -9.69 0.98 0.02
C THR A 425 -8.32 1.27 -0.57
N PHE A 426 -7.42 0.29 -0.53
CA PHE A 426 -6.11 0.33 -1.16
C PHE A 426 -6.08 -0.75 -2.22
N GLN A 427 -6.13 -0.36 -3.50
CA GLN A 427 -6.21 -1.33 -4.58
C GLN A 427 -5.53 -0.88 -5.86
N HIS A 428 -5.18 -1.84 -6.71
CA HIS A 428 -4.47 -1.58 -7.97
C HIS A 428 -3.11 -0.90 -7.71
N LEU A 429 -2.31 -1.48 -6.81
CA LEU A 429 -1.03 -0.91 -6.36
C LEU A 429 0.12 -1.85 -6.73
N ALA A 430 1.22 -1.33 -7.25
CA ALA A 430 2.35 -2.15 -7.70
C ALA A 430 3.25 -2.70 -6.58
N ALA A 431 3.39 -1.95 -5.48
CA ALA A 431 4.31 -2.28 -4.38
C ALA A 431 3.57 -2.37 -3.03
N THR A 432 3.91 -1.54 -2.04
CA THR A 432 3.27 -1.54 -0.73
C THR A 432 1.99 -0.69 -0.69
N GLY A 433 0.98 -1.13 0.05
CA GLY A 433 -0.24 -0.34 0.29
C GLY A 433 -0.01 0.86 1.22
N VAL A 434 0.13 0.58 2.51
CA VAL A 434 0.35 1.61 3.54
C VAL A 434 1.62 1.30 4.34
N ASP A 435 2.46 2.31 4.54
CA ASP A 435 3.71 2.18 5.28
C ASP A 435 3.85 3.20 6.42
N TYR A 436 3.79 2.70 7.65
CA TYR A 436 4.12 3.42 8.89
C TYR A 436 5.61 3.24 9.22
N GLU A 437 6.48 3.94 8.52
CA GLU A 437 7.90 3.62 8.43
C GLU A 437 8.68 3.83 9.73
N ARG A 438 8.70 5.07 10.26
CA ARG A 438 9.52 5.43 11.42
C ARG A 438 8.89 6.55 12.23
N ALA A 439 9.08 6.50 13.55
CA ALA A 439 8.64 7.50 14.50
C ALA A 439 7.13 7.81 14.41
N VAL A 440 6.32 6.78 14.13
CA VAL A 440 4.85 6.93 14.11
C VAL A 440 4.24 6.36 15.36
N SER A 441 3.31 7.10 15.97
CA SER A 441 2.69 6.69 17.23
C SER A 441 1.18 6.84 17.27
N THR A 442 0.51 5.95 18.00
CA THR A 442 -0.92 6.08 18.37
C THR A 442 -1.85 6.23 17.14
N SER A 443 -1.56 5.51 16.05
CA SER A 443 -2.30 5.57 14.79
C SER A 443 -3.15 4.33 14.57
N ILE A 444 -4.20 4.44 13.77
CA ILE A 444 -5.18 3.37 13.54
C ILE A 444 -5.43 3.16 12.05
N VAL A 445 -5.33 1.92 11.60
CA VAL A 445 -5.87 1.46 10.31
C VAL A 445 -7.03 0.51 10.60
N GLU A 446 -8.23 0.92 10.25
CA GLU A 446 -9.43 0.16 10.59
C GLU A 446 -10.51 0.10 9.52
N ASN A 447 -11.19 -1.05 9.46
CA ASN A 447 -12.30 -1.29 8.53
C ASN A 447 -11.90 -1.07 7.06
N CYS A 448 -10.62 -1.14 6.74
CA CYS A 448 -10.11 -0.92 5.40
C CYS A 448 -10.10 -2.22 4.59
N HIS A 449 -10.04 -2.06 3.28
CA HIS A 449 -9.87 -3.15 2.32
C HIS A 449 -8.56 -2.97 1.55
N PHE A 450 -7.73 -4.00 1.54
CA PHE A 450 -6.49 -4.06 0.76
C PHE A 450 -6.63 -5.20 -0.24
N THR A 451 -6.56 -4.90 -1.54
CA THR A 451 -6.69 -5.91 -2.59
C THR A 451 -5.95 -5.52 -3.85
N ASP A 452 -5.51 -6.48 -4.65
CA ASP A 452 -4.75 -6.22 -5.88
C ASP A 452 -3.52 -5.33 -5.63
N ILE A 453 -2.63 -5.83 -4.78
CA ILE A 453 -1.38 -5.17 -4.39
C ILE A 453 -0.22 -6.09 -4.77
N GLY A 454 0.75 -5.58 -5.52
CA GLY A 454 1.90 -6.34 -6.00
C GLY A 454 2.84 -6.80 -4.89
N GLY A 455 3.03 -5.97 -3.85
CA GLY A 455 3.84 -6.28 -2.68
C GLY A 455 3.04 -6.44 -1.38
N THR A 456 3.59 -5.92 -0.28
CA THR A 456 3.01 -6.03 1.07
C THR A 456 1.82 -5.10 1.26
N ALA A 457 0.73 -5.56 1.90
CA ALA A 457 -0.44 -4.71 2.09
C ALA A 457 -0.16 -3.55 3.08
N LEU A 458 0.43 -3.87 4.23
CA LEU A 458 0.68 -2.92 5.30
C LEU A 458 2.04 -3.19 5.97
N LEU A 459 2.93 -2.20 5.95
CA LEU A 459 4.21 -2.20 6.65
C LEU A 459 4.19 -1.27 7.88
N VAL A 460 4.80 -1.70 8.98
CA VAL A 460 4.95 -0.90 10.21
C VAL A 460 6.34 -1.03 10.78
N GLY A 461 6.89 0.11 11.20
CA GLY A 461 8.14 0.19 11.94
C GLY A 461 9.36 0.06 11.06
N THR A 462 10.48 0.15 11.75
CA THR A 462 11.79 0.22 11.12
C THR A 462 12.21 -1.16 10.68
N PHE A 463 12.62 -1.25 9.41
CA PHE A 463 13.41 -2.34 8.87
C PHE A 463 14.69 -1.63 8.45
N PRO A 464 15.73 -1.62 9.30
CA PRO A 464 16.89 -0.77 9.08
C PRO A 464 17.49 -1.04 7.71
N ASP A 465 17.52 0.00 6.89
CA ASP A 465 17.88 -0.04 5.49
C ASP A 465 19.08 0.86 5.20
N GLU A 466 19.44 0.97 3.92
CA GLU A 466 20.55 1.77 3.42
C GLU A 466 21.91 1.35 4.01
N GLY A 467 22.50 2.16 4.90
CA GLY A 467 23.82 1.92 5.47
C GLY A 467 23.84 0.98 6.67
N PHE A 468 22.68 0.47 7.10
CA PHE A 468 22.56 -0.40 8.28
C PHE A 468 22.60 -1.87 7.88
N GLU A 469 23.57 -2.62 8.41
CA GLU A 469 23.66 -4.07 8.22
C GLU A 469 22.49 -4.73 8.96
N THR A 470 21.67 -5.49 8.24
CA THR A 470 20.31 -5.78 8.68
C THR A 470 20.19 -6.79 9.84
N HIS A 471 21.24 -7.56 10.12
CA HIS A 471 21.32 -8.52 11.22
C HIS A 471 21.86 -7.88 12.52
N VAL A 472 22.40 -6.66 12.46
CA VAL A 472 22.73 -5.89 13.65
C VAL A 472 21.43 -5.50 14.39
N PRO A 473 21.34 -5.65 15.72
CA PRO A 473 20.16 -5.24 16.47
C PRO A 473 19.92 -3.73 16.33
N TYR A 474 18.74 -3.36 15.86
CA TYR A 474 18.35 -1.96 15.82
C TYR A 474 17.99 -1.45 17.21
N THR A 475 18.81 -0.54 17.74
CA THR A 475 18.48 0.23 18.94
C THR A 475 18.53 1.70 18.55
N PRO A 476 17.40 2.40 18.42
CA PRO A 476 17.44 3.81 18.02
C PRO A 476 18.10 4.67 19.09
N PHE A 477 18.68 5.78 18.67
CA PHE A 477 19.25 6.76 19.60
C PHE A 477 18.16 7.44 20.44
N HIS A 478 17.00 7.71 19.83
CA HIS A 478 15.81 8.19 20.51
C HIS A 478 14.68 7.15 20.46
N GLU A 479 14.10 6.79 21.62
CA GLU A 479 13.00 5.81 21.69
C GLU A 479 11.81 6.21 20.80
N GLN A 480 11.59 7.51 20.58
CA GLN A 480 10.53 8.04 19.72
C GLN A 480 10.69 7.65 18.25
N GLU A 481 11.84 7.11 17.82
CA GLU A 481 12.04 6.60 16.47
C GLU A 481 11.33 5.26 16.25
N LEU A 482 11.08 4.48 17.30
CA LEU A 482 10.26 3.27 17.19
C LEU A 482 8.80 3.62 16.93
N CYS A 483 8.22 2.93 15.96
CA CYS A 483 6.77 2.95 15.80
C CYS A 483 6.10 2.28 17.00
N THR A 484 5.13 2.97 17.61
CA THR A 484 4.51 2.51 18.86
C THR A 484 3.01 2.76 18.98
N GLY A 485 2.26 1.82 19.55
CA GLY A 485 0.83 2.00 19.76
C GLY A 485 0.01 2.07 18.46
N ILE A 486 0.51 1.47 17.39
CA ILE A 486 -0.22 1.37 16.11
C ILE A 486 -1.25 0.24 16.23
N THR A 487 -2.50 0.53 15.88
CA THR A 487 -3.59 -0.46 15.86
C THR A 487 -4.02 -0.75 14.43
N ILE A 488 -3.89 -2.01 14.02
CA ILE A 488 -4.38 -2.52 12.74
C ILE A 488 -5.55 -3.43 13.07
N ARG A 489 -6.77 -2.99 12.78
CA ARG A 489 -7.96 -3.75 13.19
C ARG A 489 -9.07 -3.84 12.17
N ASN A 490 -9.78 -4.96 12.17
CA ASN A 490 -10.99 -5.13 11.38
C ASN A 490 -10.81 -4.90 9.87
N ASN A 491 -9.59 -5.09 9.36
CA ASN A 491 -9.31 -4.94 7.93
C ASN A 491 -9.53 -6.26 7.19
N LEU A 492 -9.90 -6.17 5.91
CA LEU A 492 -9.82 -7.27 4.95
C LEU A 492 -8.58 -7.05 4.09
N ILE A 493 -7.68 -8.03 4.07
CA ILE A 493 -6.47 -8.04 3.26
C ILE A 493 -6.55 -9.30 2.41
N GLU A 494 -6.82 -9.15 1.12
CA GLU A 494 -6.96 -10.28 0.20
C GLU A 494 -6.29 -10.02 -1.15
N GLU A 495 -5.80 -11.05 -1.85
CA GLU A 495 -5.19 -10.93 -3.19
C GLU A 495 -4.09 -9.85 -3.27
N VAL A 496 -3.26 -9.79 -2.22
CA VAL A 496 -2.02 -9.00 -2.16
C VAL A 496 -0.81 -9.90 -2.45
N THR A 497 0.41 -9.34 -2.49
CA THR A 497 1.66 -10.05 -2.87
C THR A 497 1.62 -10.60 -4.31
N ASN A 498 0.82 -10.01 -5.19
CA ASN A 498 0.48 -10.60 -6.49
C ASN A 498 1.54 -10.39 -7.60
N GLU A 499 2.64 -9.69 -7.30
CA GLU A 499 3.82 -9.58 -8.16
C GLU A 499 5.07 -10.03 -7.41
N ASP A 500 5.36 -9.42 -6.25
CA ASP A 500 6.39 -9.87 -5.33
C ASP A 500 5.79 -10.86 -4.33
N TRP A 501 5.99 -12.14 -4.62
CA TRP A 501 5.47 -13.23 -3.81
C TRP A 501 6.09 -13.29 -2.41
N GLY A 502 7.26 -12.68 -2.19
CA GLY A 502 7.95 -12.59 -0.90
C GLY A 502 7.39 -11.52 0.03
N GLY A 503 6.49 -10.67 -0.47
CA GLY A 503 5.70 -9.76 0.36
C GLY A 503 4.78 -10.50 1.34
N VAL A 504 4.13 -9.77 2.24
CA VAL A 504 3.25 -10.34 3.27
C VAL A 504 1.92 -9.60 3.38
N GLY A 505 0.94 -10.16 4.08
CA GLY A 505 -0.29 -9.44 4.38
C GLY A 505 -0.02 -8.23 5.29
N ILE A 506 0.54 -8.47 6.48
CA ILE A 506 0.95 -7.42 7.42
C ILE A 506 2.39 -7.70 7.86
N GLY A 507 3.30 -6.75 7.62
CA GLY A 507 4.69 -6.82 8.07
C GLY A 507 5.00 -5.75 9.09
N ALA A 508 5.50 -6.13 10.26
CA ALA A 508 5.96 -5.20 11.28
C ALA A 508 7.41 -5.52 11.66
N GLY A 509 8.32 -4.54 11.49
CA GLY A 509 9.74 -4.70 11.77
C GLY A 509 10.04 -4.48 13.25
N TYR A 510 10.96 -3.56 13.55
CA TYR A 510 11.21 -3.09 14.91
C TYR A 510 10.07 -2.16 15.37
N VAL A 511 9.20 -2.70 16.23
CA VAL A 511 7.98 -2.04 16.73
C VAL A 511 7.74 -2.34 18.21
N LYS A 512 6.98 -1.45 18.86
CA LYS A 512 6.62 -1.57 20.28
C LYS A 512 5.12 -1.37 20.50
N ASN A 513 4.51 -2.17 21.37
CA ASN A 513 3.10 -2.04 21.74
C ASN A 513 2.14 -1.94 20.54
N ILE A 514 2.40 -2.68 19.45
CA ILE A 514 1.47 -2.71 18.32
C ILE A 514 0.33 -3.70 18.55
N HIS A 515 -0.83 -3.41 17.98
CA HIS A 515 -2.04 -4.21 18.10
C HIS A 515 -2.55 -4.61 16.71
N ILE A 516 -2.28 -5.85 16.31
CA ILE A 516 -2.82 -6.46 15.09
C ILE A 516 -3.99 -7.34 15.51
N VAL A 517 -5.22 -6.81 15.40
CA VAL A 517 -6.40 -7.45 16.01
C VAL A 517 -7.61 -7.54 15.08
N HIS A 518 -8.29 -8.69 15.05
CA HIS A 518 -9.53 -8.86 14.28
C HIS A 518 -9.40 -8.58 12.77
N ASN A 519 -8.24 -8.82 12.15
CA ASN A 519 -8.09 -8.71 10.70
C ASN A 519 -8.39 -10.06 10.03
N GLU A 520 -8.83 -10.02 8.78
CA GLU A 520 -8.87 -11.17 7.88
C GLU A 520 -7.78 -10.99 6.82
N VAL A 521 -6.84 -11.93 6.78
CA VAL A 521 -5.69 -11.92 5.85
C VAL A 521 -5.75 -13.19 5.02
N CYS A 522 -5.94 -13.07 3.72
CA CYS A 522 -6.07 -14.24 2.87
C CYS A 522 -5.56 -14.07 1.45
N HIS A 523 -5.43 -15.21 0.77
CA HIS A 523 -4.98 -15.29 -0.62
C HIS A 523 -3.59 -14.67 -0.86
N VAL A 524 -2.69 -14.80 0.12
CA VAL A 524 -1.31 -14.31 0.07
C VAL A 524 -0.32 -15.39 -0.38
N ASN A 525 0.74 -14.99 -1.07
CA ASN A 525 1.69 -15.91 -1.70
C ASN A 525 2.75 -16.47 -0.74
N TYR A 526 3.03 -15.78 0.37
CA TYR A 526 3.94 -16.19 1.42
C TYR A 526 3.25 -16.18 2.80
N SER A 527 3.78 -15.45 3.79
CA SER A 527 3.28 -15.41 5.16
C SER A 527 2.14 -14.41 5.34
N GLY A 528 1.26 -14.68 6.31
CA GLY A 528 0.10 -13.82 6.60
C GLY A 528 0.50 -12.57 7.39
N ILE A 529 0.94 -12.76 8.63
CA ILE A 529 1.34 -11.68 9.54
C ILE A 529 2.75 -11.97 10.04
N CYS A 530 3.68 -11.05 9.77
CA CYS A 530 5.09 -11.13 10.21
C CYS A 530 5.41 -10.01 11.20
N VAL A 531 5.98 -10.36 12.37
CA VAL A 531 6.37 -9.36 13.39
C VAL A 531 7.78 -9.60 13.91
N GLY A 532 8.63 -8.59 13.82
CA GLY A 532 10.03 -8.59 14.22
C GLY A 532 11.00 -8.61 13.02
N TRP A 533 12.25 -8.26 13.28
CA TRP A 533 13.33 -8.25 12.30
C TRP A 533 14.70 -8.40 12.99
N GLY A 534 15.74 -8.72 12.22
CA GLY A 534 17.15 -8.66 12.68
C GLY A 534 17.76 -9.96 13.20
N TRP A 535 17.02 -11.07 13.24
CA TRP A 535 17.53 -12.40 13.57
C TRP A 535 18.41 -12.44 14.85
N THR A 536 17.98 -11.76 15.92
CA THR A 536 18.81 -11.51 17.12
C THR A 536 18.05 -11.62 18.44
N LEU A 537 18.72 -12.18 19.46
CA LEU A 537 18.21 -12.26 20.84
C LEU A 537 18.47 -10.98 21.64
N LEU A 538 19.31 -10.09 21.10
CA LEU A 538 19.68 -8.84 21.77
C LEU A 538 18.46 -7.91 21.87
N GLU A 539 18.43 -7.13 22.96
CA GLU A 539 17.37 -6.15 23.17
C GLU A 539 17.43 -5.06 22.09
N SER A 540 16.27 -4.71 21.54
CA SER A 540 16.11 -3.76 20.41
C SER A 540 14.97 -2.77 20.63
N GLY A 541 14.43 -2.71 21.85
CA GLY A 541 13.25 -1.90 22.18
C GLY A 541 11.91 -2.50 21.74
N MET A 542 11.90 -3.56 20.91
CA MET A 542 10.68 -4.30 20.61
C MET A 542 10.09 -4.91 21.88
N SER A 543 8.80 -4.72 22.11
CA SER A 543 8.13 -5.25 23.30
C SER A 543 6.61 -5.08 23.22
N GLY A 544 5.88 -5.90 23.96
CA GLY A 544 4.45 -5.71 24.21
C GLY A 544 3.54 -5.82 22.97
N ASN A 545 4.01 -6.48 21.91
CA ASN A 545 3.27 -6.62 20.66
C ASN A 545 2.12 -7.62 20.81
N ARG A 546 1.00 -7.37 20.12
CA ARG A 546 -0.25 -8.13 20.23
C ARG A 546 -0.72 -8.59 18.86
N ILE A 547 -0.76 -9.89 18.64
CA ILE A 547 -1.33 -10.54 17.45
C ILE A 547 -2.54 -11.33 17.93
N GLU A 548 -3.73 -10.73 17.89
CA GLU A 548 -4.91 -11.28 18.58
C GLU A 548 -6.15 -11.40 17.71
N ALA A 549 -6.82 -12.55 17.75
CA ALA A 549 -8.11 -12.76 17.09
C ALA A 549 -8.14 -12.45 15.59
N ASN A 550 -7.00 -12.59 14.88
CA ASN A 550 -6.95 -12.49 13.42
C ASN A 550 -7.40 -13.82 12.78
N TYR A 551 -7.91 -13.75 11.56
CA TYR A 551 -8.21 -14.89 10.72
C TYR A 551 -7.26 -14.89 9.52
N VAL A 552 -6.33 -15.83 9.49
CA VAL A 552 -5.35 -15.98 8.40
C VAL A 552 -5.66 -17.26 7.64
N HIS A 553 -5.90 -17.18 6.33
CA HIS A 553 -6.22 -18.36 5.52
C HIS A 553 -5.89 -18.24 4.03
N HIS A 554 -5.75 -19.37 3.32
CA HIS A 554 -5.28 -19.40 1.93
C HIS A 554 -3.93 -18.66 1.78
N PHE A 555 -2.99 -18.95 2.67
CA PHE A 555 -1.64 -18.37 2.70
C PHE A 555 -0.61 -19.39 2.20
N ALA A 556 0.63 -18.93 2.00
CA ALA A 556 1.73 -19.72 1.42
C ALA A 556 1.37 -20.30 0.04
N ARG A 557 0.63 -19.54 -0.80
CA ARG A 557 0.19 -20.03 -2.11
C ARG A 557 1.33 -20.35 -3.07
N ARG A 558 2.49 -19.71 -2.90
CA ARG A 558 3.62 -19.83 -3.83
C ARG A 558 4.95 -20.12 -3.13
N LEU A 559 5.18 -19.55 -1.94
CA LEU A 559 6.45 -19.63 -1.22
C LEU A 559 6.30 -20.33 0.14
N TYR A 560 7.26 -21.19 0.45
CA TYR A 560 7.43 -21.83 1.76
C TYR A 560 8.60 -21.18 2.53
N ASP A 561 9.02 -21.79 3.64
CA ASP A 561 9.59 -21.14 4.83
C ASP A 561 8.61 -20.15 5.49
N ALA A 562 7.32 -20.47 5.41
CA ALA A 562 6.23 -19.53 5.68
C ALA A 562 5.47 -19.85 6.97
N GLY A 563 4.93 -18.80 7.60
CA GLY A 563 4.00 -18.89 8.71
C GLY A 563 2.68 -18.18 8.41
N GLY A 564 1.55 -18.76 8.83
CA GLY A 564 0.31 -17.97 8.90
C GLY A 564 0.53 -16.77 9.83
N LEU A 565 1.13 -17.05 10.98
CA LEU A 565 1.79 -16.07 11.85
C LEU A 565 3.28 -16.40 11.94
N TYR A 566 4.13 -15.40 11.69
CA TYR A 566 5.58 -15.52 11.65
C TYR A 566 6.22 -14.45 12.53
N THR A 567 7.29 -14.80 13.25
CA THR A 567 8.01 -13.85 14.10
C THR A 567 9.53 -14.01 14.01
N LEU A 568 10.23 -12.91 14.31
CA LEU A 568 11.70 -12.85 14.44
C LEU A 568 12.09 -12.11 15.71
N SER A 569 13.27 -12.46 16.24
CA SER A 569 13.97 -11.70 17.29
C SER A 569 13.25 -11.56 18.65
N ASN A 570 13.97 -11.06 19.64
CA ASN A 570 13.48 -10.90 21.01
C ASN A 570 12.43 -9.79 21.14
N GLN A 571 11.24 -10.13 21.65
CA GLN A 571 10.09 -9.22 21.78
C GLN A 571 9.38 -9.41 23.14
N PRO A 572 9.99 -9.03 24.27
CA PRO A 572 9.49 -9.29 25.61
C PRO A 572 8.05 -8.83 25.85
N GLY A 573 7.30 -9.67 26.55
CA GLY A 573 5.93 -9.38 26.96
C GLY A 573 4.92 -9.37 25.82
N SER A 574 5.27 -9.90 24.64
CA SER A 574 4.40 -10.00 23.48
C SER A 574 3.46 -11.20 23.56
N VAL A 575 2.32 -11.14 22.87
CA VAL A 575 1.26 -12.15 22.95
C VAL A 575 0.72 -12.46 21.56
N MET A 576 0.57 -13.75 21.29
CA MET A 576 -0.12 -14.29 20.13
C MET A 576 -1.28 -15.16 20.61
N ARG A 577 -2.52 -14.68 20.45
CA ARG A 577 -3.67 -15.45 20.97
C ARG A 577 -4.96 -15.32 20.22
N ASN A 578 -5.82 -16.32 20.41
CA ASN A 578 -7.18 -16.35 19.88
C ASN A 578 -7.28 -16.26 18.35
N ASN A 579 -6.17 -16.43 17.62
CA ASN A 579 -6.18 -16.38 16.16
C ASN A 579 -6.78 -17.66 15.58
N ARG A 580 -7.32 -17.56 14.37
CA ARG A 580 -7.73 -18.69 13.52
C ARG A 580 -6.80 -18.74 12.32
N ILE A 581 -6.15 -19.88 12.12
CA ILE A 581 -5.18 -20.05 11.04
C ILE A 581 -5.46 -21.38 10.34
N GLU A 582 -5.79 -21.34 9.06
CA GLU A 582 -6.11 -22.56 8.29
C GLU A 582 -5.89 -22.36 6.79
N HIS A 583 -6.21 -23.37 5.98
CA HIS A 583 -6.01 -23.31 4.52
C HIS A 583 -4.56 -22.91 4.17
N LEU A 584 -3.58 -23.54 4.82
CA LEU A 584 -2.20 -23.57 4.33
C LEU A 584 -2.24 -24.22 2.93
N ILE A 585 -1.80 -23.48 1.92
CA ILE A 585 -1.87 -23.96 0.53
C ILE A 585 -0.66 -24.84 0.22
N ASP A 586 -0.88 -25.87 -0.60
CA ASP A 586 0.21 -26.64 -1.16
C ASP A 586 0.89 -25.83 -2.27
N ALA A 587 2.05 -25.24 -1.97
CA ALA A 587 2.79 -24.43 -2.92
C ALA A 587 3.45 -25.35 -3.97
N PRO A 588 3.05 -25.29 -5.26
CA PRO A 588 3.46 -26.27 -6.26
C PRO A 588 4.96 -26.23 -6.61
N TYR A 589 5.64 -25.11 -6.33
CA TYR A 589 7.04 -24.89 -6.69
C TYR A 589 7.97 -24.72 -5.50
N ALA A 590 7.45 -24.87 -4.27
CA ALA A 590 8.29 -24.86 -3.08
C ALA A 590 9.38 -25.95 -3.17
N THR A 591 10.58 -25.61 -2.70
CA THR A 591 11.75 -26.49 -2.75
C THR A 591 11.92 -27.34 -1.49
N ASN A 592 11.02 -27.18 -0.51
CA ASN A 592 10.96 -27.87 0.78
C ASN A 592 9.50 -28.00 1.26
N ASP A 593 9.28 -28.58 2.45
CA ASP A 593 7.95 -28.71 3.08
C ASP A 593 7.74 -27.78 4.31
N ARG A 594 8.61 -26.77 4.48
CA ARG A 594 8.63 -25.86 5.63
C ARG A 594 7.55 -24.79 5.51
N ALA A 595 6.32 -25.12 5.87
CA ALA A 595 5.28 -24.12 6.03
C ALA A 595 4.39 -24.48 7.22
N PHE A 596 4.01 -23.49 8.01
CA PHE A 596 3.45 -23.70 9.35
C PHE A 596 2.30 -22.74 9.62
N TYR A 597 1.42 -23.10 10.56
CA TYR A 597 0.40 -22.16 11.01
C TYR A 597 1.02 -21.06 11.87
N ILE A 598 1.95 -21.43 12.75
CA ILE A 598 2.74 -20.52 13.56
C ILE A 598 4.20 -20.91 13.39
N TYR A 599 5.04 -19.94 13.02
CA TYR A 599 6.47 -20.15 12.80
C TYR A 599 7.29 -19.14 13.61
N PHE A 600 8.11 -19.65 14.51
CA PHE A 600 9.07 -18.87 15.28
C PHE A 600 10.44 -18.96 14.62
N ASP A 601 10.78 -17.98 13.80
CA ASP A 601 12.09 -17.94 13.17
C ASP A 601 13.14 -17.35 14.13
N GLU A 602 14.38 -17.24 13.63
CA GLU A 602 15.58 -17.02 14.43
C GLU A 602 15.41 -15.98 15.52
N ALA A 603 15.79 -16.41 16.72
CA ALA A 603 15.78 -15.60 17.92
C ALA A 603 14.42 -15.04 18.34
N THR A 604 13.30 -15.53 17.77
CA THR A 604 11.98 -15.23 18.35
C THR A 604 12.01 -15.49 19.83
N ASP A 605 11.72 -14.48 20.66
CA ASP A 605 11.71 -14.64 22.12
C ASP A 605 10.65 -13.74 22.79
N GLY A 606 10.26 -14.10 24.02
CA GLY A 606 9.39 -13.27 24.85
C GLY A 606 7.89 -13.29 24.49
N TYR A 607 7.45 -14.22 23.64
CA TYR A 607 6.04 -14.41 23.30
C TYR A 607 5.31 -15.35 24.25
N THR A 608 4.08 -15.01 24.63
CA THR A 608 3.09 -15.98 25.12
C THR A 608 2.14 -16.36 23.98
N VAL A 609 2.07 -17.66 23.66
CA VAL A 609 1.28 -18.21 22.55
C VAL A 609 0.16 -19.09 23.09
N GLU A 610 -1.09 -18.65 22.97
CA GLU A 610 -2.23 -19.38 23.53
C GLU A 610 -3.50 -19.25 22.70
N ASN A 611 -4.34 -20.27 22.73
CA ASN A 611 -5.68 -20.25 22.16
C ASN A 611 -5.72 -19.96 20.66
N ASN A 612 -4.67 -20.28 19.91
CA ASN A 612 -4.70 -20.15 18.45
C ASN A 612 -5.28 -21.42 17.83
N TRP A 613 -6.46 -21.32 17.22
CA TRP A 613 -7.10 -22.45 16.55
C TRP A 613 -6.47 -22.68 15.18
N CYS A 614 -6.05 -23.93 14.94
CA CYS A 614 -5.53 -24.41 13.67
C CYS A 614 -6.11 -25.80 13.40
N PRO A 615 -6.29 -26.25 12.16
CA PRO A 615 -6.88 -27.57 11.87
C PRO A 615 -5.94 -28.73 12.24
N SER A 616 -4.64 -28.48 12.40
CA SER A 616 -3.65 -29.43 12.92
C SER A 616 -2.51 -28.72 13.64
N GLU A 617 -1.72 -29.45 14.44
CA GLU A 617 -0.54 -28.93 15.15
C GLU A 617 0.67 -28.90 14.20
N ARG A 618 0.66 -28.00 13.22
CA ARG A 618 1.78 -27.75 12.30
C ARG A 618 2.49 -26.45 12.70
N PHE A 619 3.26 -26.52 13.78
CA PHE A 619 4.07 -25.42 14.32
C PHE A 619 5.55 -25.81 14.23
N ASP A 620 6.42 -24.84 13.97
CA ASP A 620 7.88 -25.07 13.97
C ASP A 620 8.61 -23.84 14.50
N SER A 621 9.89 -24.03 14.79
CA SER A 621 10.78 -22.98 15.22
C SER A 621 12.19 -23.18 14.67
N ASN A 622 12.82 -22.11 14.23
CA ASN A 622 14.22 -22.08 13.85
C ASN A 622 14.99 -21.27 14.89
N ARG A 623 15.81 -21.93 15.73
CA ARG A 623 16.63 -21.29 16.78
C ARG A 623 15.88 -20.24 17.64
N PRO A 624 14.76 -20.59 18.29
CA PRO A 624 14.02 -19.64 19.12
C PRO A 624 14.78 -19.33 20.43
N GLY A 625 14.46 -18.18 21.03
CA GLY A 625 14.92 -17.82 22.37
C GLY A 625 14.20 -18.60 23.50
N PRO A 626 14.74 -18.53 24.73
CA PRO A 626 14.33 -19.40 25.83
C PRO A 626 13.09 -18.93 26.62
N HIS A 627 12.58 -17.72 26.41
CA HIS A 627 11.47 -17.11 27.16
C HIS A 627 10.12 -17.17 26.46
N ASN A 628 10.01 -17.93 25.37
CA ASN A 628 8.72 -18.22 24.74
C ASN A 628 7.87 -19.16 25.60
N VAL A 629 6.59 -18.84 25.76
CA VAL A 629 5.62 -19.62 26.54
C VAL A 629 4.52 -20.15 25.63
N TRP A 630 4.59 -21.44 25.32
CA TRP A 630 3.55 -22.15 24.57
C TRP A 630 2.50 -22.74 25.52
N LYS A 631 1.25 -22.39 25.28
CA LYS A 631 0.08 -22.98 25.94
C LYS A 631 -0.75 -23.77 24.91
N LYS A 632 -2.05 -23.93 25.16
CA LYS A 632 -2.97 -24.68 24.29
C LYS A 632 -3.14 -23.99 22.93
N ASN A 633 -2.71 -24.63 21.84
CA ASN A 633 -2.86 -24.17 20.45
C ASN A 633 -3.14 -25.38 19.55
N GLY A 634 -3.87 -25.20 18.44
CA GLY A 634 -4.21 -26.29 17.52
C GLY A 634 -5.70 -26.65 17.51
N PRO A 635 -6.08 -27.84 16.99
CA PRO A 635 -7.49 -28.21 16.75
C PRO A 635 -8.31 -28.40 18.02
N GLN A 636 -7.65 -28.58 19.17
CA GLN A 636 -8.26 -28.70 20.49
C GLN A 636 -8.75 -27.37 21.08
N VAL A 637 -8.36 -26.23 20.50
CA VAL A 637 -8.83 -24.90 20.92
C VAL A 637 -10.35 -24.80 20.74
N ASP A 638 -11.02 -24.10 21.66
CA ASP A 638 -12.47 -24.01 21.68
C ASP A 638 -13.01 -23.39 20.36
N GLU A 639 -14.01 -24.03 19.76
CA GLU A 639 -14.62 -23.58 18.50
C GLU A 639 -15.15 -22.13 18.60
N SER A 640 -15.56 -21.67 19.79
CA SER A 640 -16.00 -20.28 19.98
C SER A 640 -14.88 -19.26 19.74
N ILE A 641 -13.61 -19.62 19.93
CA ILE A 641 -12.46 -18.76 19.60
C ILE A 641 -12.34 -18.64 18.08
N LYS A 642 -12.38 -19.78 17.38
CA LYS A 642 -12.36 -19.83 15.91
C LYS A 642 -13.48 -19.00 15.28
N GLN A 643 -14.69 -19.04 15.85
CA GLN A 643 -15.83 -18.26 15.33
C GLN A 643 -15.75 -16.75 15.63
N LYS A 644 -14.96 -16.33 16.62
CA LYS A 644 -14.76 -14.92 16.99
C LYS A 644 -13.55 -14.28 16.31
N ALA A 645 -12.63 -15.10 15.79
CA ALA A 645 -11.47 -14.62 15.06
C ALA A 645 -11.85 -14.04 13.69
N GLY A 646 -11.05 -13.08 13.22
CA GLY A 646 -11.31 -12.33 12.00
C GLY A 646 -12.15 -11.07 12.26
N ARG A 647 -12.73 -10.55 11.18
CA ARG A 647 -13.47 -9.29 11.21
C ARG A 647 -14.73 -9.36 12.07
N VAL A 648 -15.00 -8.27 12.79
CA VAL A 648 -16.18 -8.07 13.61
C VAL A 648 -17.16 -7.13 12.91
N ALA A 649 -18.46 -7.37 13.10
CA ALA A 649 -19.50 -6.55 12.50
C ALA A 649 -19.45 -5.11 13.06
N VAL A 650 -19.34 -4.13 12.15
CA VAL A 650 -19.42 -2.71 12.50
C VAL A 650 -20.91 -2.33 12.58
N GLY A 651 -21.46 -2.28 13.80
CA GLY A 651 -22.80 -1.72 14.05
C GLY A 651 -23.99 -2.54 13.54
N GLY A 652 -24.21 -3.76 14.07
CA GLY A 652 -25.51 -4.45 14.04
C GLY A 652 -26.04 -4.94 12.69
N VAL A 653 -25.37 -4.63 11.58
CA VAL A 653 -25.70 -5.15 10.25
C VAL A 653 -24.61 -6.13 9.85
N SER A 654 -24.94 -7.42 9.86
CA SER A 654 -24.07 -8.46 9.29
C SER A 654 -23.87 -8.16 7.79
N GLN A 655 -22.65 -7.83 7.36
CA GLN A 655 -22.33 -7.90 5.94
C GLN A 655 -22.43 -9.38 5.51
N PRO A 656 -23.11 -9.71 4.40
CA PRO A 656 -23.13 -11.07 3.89
C PRO A 656 -21.69 -11.48 3.53
N ARG A 657 -21.24 -12.64 4.03
CA ARG A 657 -20.02 -13.29 3.55
C ARG A 657 -20.16 -13.45 2.03
N ILE A 658 -19.31 -12.76 1.27
CA ILE A 658 -19.20 -12.99 -0.16
C ILE A 658 -18.58 -14.37 -0.31
N ILE A 659 -19.43 -15.37 -0.57
CA ILE A 659 -18.98 -16.70 -0.97
C ILE A 659 -18.57 -16.55 -2.43
N ILE A 660 -17.28 -16.31 -2.68
CA ILE A 660 -16.69 -16.50 -3.99
C ILE A 660 -16.76 -18.00 -4.25
N LYS A 661 -17.74 -18.43 -5.06
CA LYS A 661 -17.74 -19.79 -5.61
C LYS A 661 -16.64 -19.82 -6.66
N THR A 662 -15.48 -20.34 -6.29
CA THR A 662 -14.48 -20.81 -7.25
C THR A 662 -15.14 -21.87 -8.15
N LYS A 663 -15.00 -21.69 -9.46
CA LYS A 663 -15.20 -22.74 -10.45
C LYS A 663 -13.84 -23.19 -10.93
#